data_AF-A0A3M0IXP2-F1
#
_entry.id   AF-A0A3M0IXP2-F1
#
_cell.length_a   1.000
_cell.length_b   1.000
_cell.length_c   1.000
_cell.angle_alpha   90.00
_cell.angle_beta   90.00
_cell.angle_gamma   90.00
#
_symmetry.space_group_name_H-M   'P 1'
#
loop_
_entity.id
_entity.type
_entity.pdbx_description
1 polymer ?
#
loop_
_entity_poly.entity_id
_entity_poly.type
_entity_poly.pdbx_seq_one_letter_code
_entity_poly.pdbx_strand_id
1 'polypeptide(L)'
;MFAKLKKKIAEEAAVAPRPGGTARIPREGTGEQLNCVTLLLPKAHERPWKTRKAYSQIRIILIYSGDFSGFCSVQGNIGFKDYSTSNLKGPNAHLLARASMRKFQEQNEAHQASRAKMAEGMALALEKKDKEWMEKLGQIEKEKKMLQMQLQETREQSLNLFQKRDEIDELEGFQQQEIAKVKHMLLKKEESLSRAEQELEARARELTQAKAELQEARSESSGLRKDLQHLQQQIVELEARRDELMTAETNAENKITALELREQELQTVIQQLSVDLQNARVAGSGCEKRLEMLQVEHESLKMEYEQQKQKMTFEFAERDKLTEQLQEKVSSLENKLERNLSGDEHMQELLKEKAALEQRLEESRQQALTDRTQHSEAVNRLETQNKELEEKLQIATETLKESKEAAADQNLKIQKLQTDLEDERNQLQQQILSEKHQYDEKVTGLESQIAALEKAWELDKTAAQHRISQLENENENLKGSKEGYESSLKQQESELNRLKSEMSSRETVSVEIAKALEETRKQREELQQQVSHLNALIKEKEQVIDEKCDLLLKQKEELNQLSQDHEAALLQVHQLQLDIEASQSQAVEKEETVRREMDELKLQVQECLLAKEHEKNVLELDESTRALDNEHFPSPENSVVEQNGEVAPADVIQLQKDNRELEQQIAEKNKMIKQLQQRMAELKKTLQKELKIRPDSEVLELRANSEVPNASVTVTNNSDLNDSREINFEYLKHVVLKFMSCRESEAFHLIKAVSVLLNFSQEEENMLKETLEYKMSWFGSKPSPKGSIRPSISSPRTLWP
;
A
#
# COMPACT_ATOMS: atom_id res chain seq x y z
N MET A 1 -22.92 -25.44 24.79
CA MET A 1 -22.64 -24.01 25.03
C MET A 1 -21.42 -23.74 25.90
N PHE A 2 -21.19 -24.43 27.03
CA PHE A 2 -20.06 -24.19 27.96
C PHE A 2 -18.66 -23.98 27.31
N ALA A 3 -18.31 -24.68 26.23
CA ALA A 3 -17.04 -24.49 25.52
C ALA A 3 -16.87 -23.07 24.95
N LYS A 4 -17.95 -22.43 24.47
CA LYS A 4 -17.93 -21.03 23.99
C LYS A 4 -17.77 -20.03 25.15
N LEU A 5 -18.30 -20.36 26.34
CA LEU A 5 -18.05 -19.57 27.55
C LEU A 5 -16.57 -19.64 27.97
N LYS A 6 -15.98 -20.84 28.01
CA LYS A 6 -14.55 -21.02 28.33
C LYS A 6 -13.63 -20.27 27.36
N LYS A 7 -13.93 -20.30 26.05
CA LYS A 7 -13.14 -19.53 25.08
C LYS A 7 -13.25 -18.02 25.33
N LYS A 8 -14.46 -17.49 25.55
CA LYS A 8 -14.65 -16.06 25.79
C LYS A 8 -13.97 -15.57 27.08
N ILE A 9 -14.00 -16.36 28.15
CA ILE A 9 -13.29 -16.07 29.41
C ILE A 9 -11.75 -16.08 29.19
N ALA A 10 -11.23 -16.94 28.32
CA ALA A 10 -9.80 -16.95 27.97
C ALA A 10 -9.39 -15.73 27.12
N GLU A 11 -10.28 -15.25 26.24
CA GLU A 11 -10.05 -14.04 25.43
C GLU A 11 -10.16 -12.75 26.27
N GLU A 12 -11.11 -12.66 27.20
CA GLU A 12 -11.21 -11.53 28.15
C GLU A 12 -10.05 -11.53 29.17
N ALA A 13 -9.55 -12.70 29.59
CA ALA A 13 -8.38 -12.81 30.47
C ALA A 13 -7.04 -12.43 29.80
N ALA A 14 -6.99 -12.35 28.48
CA ALA A 14 -5.78 -11.97 27.73
C ALA A 14 -5.54 -10.44 27.67
N VAL A 15 -6.54 -9.62 28.05
CA VAL A 15 -6.47 -8.15 27.96
C VAL A 15 -6.46 -7.51 29.35
N ALA A 16 -5.41 -7.80 30.11
CA ALA A 16 -5.10 -7.12 31.37
C ALA A 16 -3.65 -6.57 31.33
N PRO A 17 -3.42 -5.25 31.55
CA PRO A 17 -2.11 -4.64 31.37
C PRO A 17 -1.14 -5.00 32.52
N ARG A 18 0.16 -5.04 32.21
CA ARG A 18 1.25 -5.11 33.20
C ARG A 18 2.17 -3.87 33.13
N PRO A 19 2.87 -3.52 34.23
CA PRO A 19 2.95 -2.10 34.61
C PRO A 19 4.36 -1.49 34.63
N GLY A 20 4.41 -0.16 34.47
CA GLY A 20 5.59 0.71 34.69
C GLY A 20 5.58 1.91 33.74
N GLY A 21 5.61 3.17 34.18
CA GLY A 21 5.58 3.66 35.56
C GLY A 21 5.24 5.16 35.68
N THR A 22 4.80 5.53 36.88
CA THR A 22 4.47 6.86 37.46
C THR A 22 5.31 8.09 37.04
N ALA A 23 4.88 9.36 37.23
CA ALA A 23 3.56 10.00 37.42
C ALA A 23 3.76 11.51 37.74
N ARG A 24 2.79 12.39 37.41
CA ARG A 24 2.36 13.51 38.29
C ARG A 24 0.99 14.10 37.88
N ILE A 25 0.33 14.70 38.87
CA ILE A 25 -1.08 15.12 38.99
C ILE A 25 -1.03 16.45 39.81
N PRO A 26 -1.76 17.54 39.51
CA PRO A 26 -3.16 17.71 39.99
C PRO A 26 -4.05 18.67 39.12
N ARG A 27 -5.34 18.97 39.40
CA ARG A 27 -6.25 18.62 40.52
C ARG A 27 -7.74 18.74 40.13
N GLU A 28 -8.60 17.97 40.83
CA GLU A 28 -10.02 18.24 41.20
C GLU A 28 -11.10 18.65 40.16
N GLY A 29 -12.31 18.10 40.33
CA GLY A 29 -13.46 18.36 39.44
C GLY A 29 -14.63 17.38 39.58
N THR A 30 -14.95 16.93 40.80
CA THR A 30 -16.08 16.00 41.06
C THR A 30 -17.43 16.69 40.92
N GLY A 31 -18.39 16.05 40.23
CA GLY A 31 -19.78 16.50 40.16
C GLY A 31 -20.70 15.68 41.07
N GLU A 32 -21.55 16.37 41.83
CA GLU A 32 -22.79 15.83 42.40
C GLU A 32 -24.00 16.64 41.90
N GLN A 33 -25.19 16.09 42.06
CA GLN A 33 -26.43 16.59 41.46
C GLN A 33 -27.21 17.52 42.41
N LEU A 34 -27.87 18.54 41.86
CA LEU A 34 -29.33 18.79 41.96
C LEU A 34 -29.70 20.28 41.81
N ASN A 35 -30.87 20.53 41.20
CA ASN A 35 -31.68 21.76 41.24
C ASN A 35 -31.00 23.04 40.66
N CYS A 36 -31.60 23.78 39.72
CA CYS A 36 -33.01 24.17 39.66
C CYS A 36 -33.52 24.51 38.24
N VAL A 37 -34.83 24.26 38.04
CA VAL A 37 -35.78 25.01 37.19
C VAL A 37 -35.36 25.39 35.76
N THR A 38 -35.88 24.61 34.81
CA THR A 38 -36.13 25.06 33.43
C THR A 38 -37.07 26.27 33.42
N LEU A 39 -36.67 27.37 32.77
CA LEU A 39 -37.63 28.34 32.22
C LEU A 39 -37.06 29.02 30.97
N LEU A 40 -37.61 28.64 29.81
CA LEU A 40 -37.41 29.35 28.54
C LEU A 40 -37.98 30.76 28.65
N LEU A 41 -37.25 31.78 28.18
CA LEU A 41 -37.75 33.15 28.09
C LEU A 41 -37.66 33.65 26.64
N PRO A 42 -38.68 34.34 26.09
CA PRO A 42 -38.90 34.38 24.64
C PRO A 42 -38.22 35.55 23.93
N LYS A 43 -38.37 35.55 22.59
CA LYS A 43 -37.96 36.64 21.69
C LYS A 43 -38.54 38.00 22.10
N ALA A 44 -37.70 39.02 21.94
CA ALA A 44 -38.00 40.38 21.49
C ALA A 44 -39.38 40.99 21.80
N HIS A 45 -39.37 42.07 22.57
CA HIS A 45 -40.37 43.13 22.40
C HIS A 45 -39.67 44.51 22.40
N GLU A 46 -39.91 45.30 21.36
CA GLU A 46 -39.50 46.71 21.34
C GLU A 46 -40.27 47.52 22.39
N ARG A 47 -39.58 48.39 23.13
CA ARG A 47 -40.02 49.77 23.43
C ARG A 47 -38.89 50.59 24.09
N PRO A 48 -38.96 51.93 24.10
CA PRO A 48 -37.75 52.76 24.06
C PRO A 48 -37.09 53.02 25.41
N TRP A 49 -35.77 53.19 25.37
CA TRP A 49 -34.96 53.66 26.49
C TRP A 49 -35.26 55.13 26.79
N LYS A 50 -36.11 55.38 27.80
CA LYS A 50 -36.21 56.70 28.44
C LYS A 50 -34.91 56.96 29.23
N THR A 51 -33.96 57.65 28.60
CA THR A 51 -32.72 58.08 29.25
C THR A 51 -33.03 58.99 30.44
N ARG A 52 -32.79 58.50 31.66
CA ARG A 52 -32.76 59.34 32.86
C ARG A 52 -31.59 60.31 32.72
N LYS A 53 -31.89 61.61 32.55
CA LYS A 53 -30.91 62.68 32.78
C LYS A 53 -30.46 62.62 34.24
N ALA A 54 -29.21 62.29 34.48
CA ALA A 54 -28.52 62.47 35.74
C ALA A 54 -27.03 62.71 35.46
N TYR A 55 -26.44 63.72 36.11
CA TYR A 55 -25.00 64.02 36.13
C TYR A 55 -24.32 64.08 34.73
N SER A 56 -24.30 65.21 34.03
CA SER A 56 -23.38 66.29 34.42
C SER A 56 -23.56 67.54 33.55
N GLN A 57 -24.01 68.65 34.16
CA GLN A 57 -23.66 69.98 33.66
C GLN A 57 -23.76 71.01 34.79
N ILE A 58 -22.60 71.37 35.33
CA ILE A 58 -22.48 72.50 36.26
C ILE A 58 -22.58 73.78 35.42
N ARG A 59 -23.79 74.34 35.37
CA ARG A 59 -24.04 75.74 34.99
C ARG A 59 -24.88 76.41 36.08
N ILE A 60 -24.27 76.47 37.26
CA ILE A 60 -24.72 77.32 38.36
C ILE A 60 -24.48 78.78 37.97
N ILE A 61 -25.53 79.60 38.06
CA ILE A 61 -25.52 81.07 38.09
C ILE A 61 -24.67 81.76 37.01
N LEU A 62 -25.30 82.08 35.87
CA LEU A 62 -24.89 83.21 35.03
C LEU A 62 -26.07 83.87 34.28
N ILE A 63 -27.21 83.99 34.96
CA ILE A 63 -28.33 84.87 34.59
C ILE A 63 -28.74 85.69 35.83
N TYR A 64 -27.77 86.46 36.34
CA TYR A 64 -27.94 87.60 37.28
C TYR A 64 -26.65 88.43 37.21
N SER A 65 -26.27 88.83 35.99
CA SER A 65 -25.08 89.64 35.68
C SER A 65 -25.33 90.39 34.37
N GLY A 66 -26.30 91.29 34.47
CA GLY A 66 -26.94 92.07 33.41
C GLY A 66 -28.11 92.77 34.10
N ASP A 67 -28.24 94.08 33.93
CA ASP A 67 -29.19 94.94 34.65
C ASP A 67 -29.00 95.05 36.18
N PHE A 68 -27.74 95.12 36.64
CA PHE A 68 -27.41 95.64 37.98
C PHE A 68 -26.52 96.90 37.95
N SER A 69 -26.66 97.72 36.90
CA SER A 69 -26.06 99.06 36.77
C SER A 69 -27.10 100.15 37.03
N GLY A 70 -27.67 100.19 38.24
CA GLY A 70 -28.85 101.04 38.50
C GLY A 70 -29.16 101.42 39.95
N PHE A 71 -28.28 101.17 40.93
CA PHE A 71 -28.61 101.47 42.35
C PHE A 71 -27.44 102.00 43.20
N CYS A 72 -26.90 103.17 42.85
CA CYS A 72 -26.20 104.05 43.80
C CYS A 72 -26.11 105.52 43.37
N SER A 73 -27.19 106.06 42.78
CA SER A 73 -27.37 107.51 42.62
C SER A 73 -28.43 108.05 43.58
N VAL A 74 -28.32 107.68 44.87
CA VAL A 74 -28.99 108.39 45.97
C VAL A 74 -28.26 109.72 46.21
N GLN A 75 -28.24 110.56 45.17
CA GLN A 75 -27.80 111.94 45.26
C GLN A 75 -28.97 112.72 45.82
N GLY A 76 -29.09 112.72 47.15
CA GLY A 76 -30.14 113.43 47.85
C GLY A 76 -30.06 114.91 47.53
N ASN A 77 -31.00 115.41 46.73
CA ASN A 77 -31.23 116.84 46.52
C ASN A 77 -31.79 117.46 47.82
N ILE A 78 -30.93 117.55 48.83
CA ILE A 78 -31.13 118.40 49.99
C ILE A 78 -31.05 119.83 49.47
N GLY A 79 -32.21 120.39 49.14
CA GLY A 79 -32.37 121.79 48.74
C GLY A 79 -32.12 122.73 49.93
N PHE A 80 -30.87 122.78 50.40
CA PHE A 80 -30.47 123.71 51.44
C PHE A 80 -30.27 125.10 50.84
N LYS A 81 -30.97 126.08 51.40
CA LYS A 81 -31.11 127.44 50.89
C LYS A 81 -29.76 128.11 50.63
N ASP A 82 -29.61 128.70 49.45
CA ASP A 82 -28.68 129.81 49.24
C ASP A 82 -29.14 131.03 50.07
N TYR A 83 -28.66 131.10 51.31
CA TYR A 83 -28.67 132.34 52.08
C TYR A 83 -27.67 133.32 51.46
N SER A 84 -28.12 134.08 50.46
CA SER A 84 -27.39 135.24 49.96
C SER A 84 -27.45 136.39 50.98
N THR A 85 -26.68 136.28 52.06
CA THR A 85 -26.42 137.35 53.04
C THR A 85 -25.46 138.41 52.47
N SER A 86 -25.90 139.07 51.39
CA SER A 86 -25.15 140.10 50.68
C SER A 86 -25.21 141.47 51.37
N ASN A 87 -24.72 141.58 52.62
CA ASN A 87 -24.34 142.87 53.19
C ASN A 87 -23.36 142.78 54.38
N LEU A 88 -22.09 142.48 54.11
CA LEU A 88 -20.92 143.00 54.84
C LEU A 88 -19.70 142.97 53.89
N LYS A 89 -18.85 144.00 53.92
CA LYS A 89 -17.87 144.28 52.86
C LYS A 89 -16.49 143.71 53.20
N GLY A 90 -15.85 142.97 52.28
CA GLY A 90 -14.48 142.45 52.47
C GLY A 90 -13.92 141.71 51.25
N PRO A 91 -13.07 142.34 50.40
CA PRO A 91 -12.72 141.83 49.07
C PRO A 91 -11.56 140.80 49.07
N ASN A 92 -11.58 139.79 49.95
CA ASN A 92 -10.53 138.75 49.97
C ASN A 92 -11.03 137.30 50.19
N ALA A 93 -12.23 137.10 50.75
CA ALA A 93 -12.76 135.75 51.01
C ALA A 93 -13.10 134.94 49.73
N HIS A 94 -13.61 135.61 48.69
CA HIS A 94 -14.12 134.94 47.49
C HIS A 94 -13.07 134.22 46.63
N LEU A 95 -11.82 134.72 46.61
CA LEU A 95 -10.73 134.10 45.85
C LEU A 95 -10.22 132.83 46.54
N LEU A 96 -10.06 132.86 47.86
CA LEU A 96 -9.70 131.68 48.65
C LEU A 96 -10.77 130.57 48.53
N ALA A 97 -12.06 130.93 48.65
CA ALA A 97 -13.16 129.98 48.45
C ALA A 97 -13.14 129.34 47.06
N ARG A 98 -12.96 130.14 45.98
CA ARG A 98 -12.93 129.64 44.60
C ARG A 98 -11.68 128.81 44.28
N ALA A 99 -10.53 129.13 44.87
CA ALA A 99 -9.32 128.33 44.74
C ALA A 99 -9.41 127.00 45.51
N SER A 100 -10.00 127.02 46.71
CA SER A 100 -10.22 125.81 47.52
C SER A 100 -11.21 124.85 46.83
N MET A 101 -12.36 125.36 46.36
CA MET A 101 -13.32 124.57 45.57
C MET A 101 -12.69 123.96 44.32
N ARG A 102 -11.84 124.70 43.60
CA ARG A 102 -11.17 124.16 42.41
C ARG A 102 -10.19 123.05 42.76
N LYS A 103 -9.38 123.20 43.82
CA LYS A 103 -8.49 122.13 44.30
C LYS A 103 -9.25 120.89 44.77
N PHE A 104 -10.36 121.06 45.49
CA PHE A 104 -11.21 119.95 45.91
C PHE A 104 -11.84 119.22 44.70
N GLN A 105 -12.25 119.98 43.68
CA GLN A 105 -12.76 119.41 42.44
C GLN A 105 -11.67 118.70 41.63
N GLU A 106 -10.47 119.29 41.47
CA GLU A 106 -9.29 118.65 40.85
C GLU A 106 -8.90 117.35 41.57
N GLN A 107 -8.95 117.34 42.92
CA GLN A 107 -8.73 116.11 43.71
C GLN A 107 -9.84 115.08 43.50
N ASN A 108 -11.11 115.48 43.51
CA ASN A 108 -12.25 114.58 43.27
C ASN A 108 -12.19 113.98 41.85
N GLU A 109 -11.88 114.78 40.83
CA GLU A 109 -11.69 114.34 39.45
C GLU A 109 -10.48 113.39 39.33
N ALA A 110 -9.37 113.67 40.02
CA ALA A 110 -8.22 112.76 40.09
C ALA A 110 -8.56 111.43 40.80
N HIS A 111 -9.32 111.46 41.90
CA HIS A 111 -9.79 110.26 42.59
C HIS A 111 -10.78 109.46 41.74
N GLN A 112 -11.70 110.11 41.03
CA GLN A 112 -12.61 109.45 40.09
C GLN A 112 -11.88 108.85 38.89
N ALA A 113 -10.90 109.56 38.31
CA ALA A 113 -10.06 109.03 37.23
C ALA A 113 -9.17 107.86 37.69
N SER A 114 -8.64 107.91 38.92
CA SER A 114 -7.89 106.81 39.53
C SER A 114 -8.78 105.58 39.77
N ARG A 115 -9.99 105.79 40.33
CA ARG A 115 -11.01 104.74 40.51
C ARG A 115 -11.49 104.16 39.18
N ALA A 116 -11.64 104.98 38.15
CA ALA A 116 -11.98 104.53 36.80
C ALA A 116 -10.87 103.67 36.18
N LYS A 117 -9.60 104.12 36.25
CA LYS A 117 -8.44 103.33 35.81
C LYS A 117 -8.28 102.02 36.59
N MET A 118 -8.61 102.00 37.88
CA MET A 118 -8.63 100.78 38.68
C MET A 118 -9.73 99.82 38.21
N ALA A 119 -10.95 100.32 37.95
CA ALA A 119 -12.05 99.52 37.42
C ALA A 119 -11.77 99.00 36.00
N GLU A 120 -11.17 99.81 35.13
CA GLU A 120 -10.72 99.44 33.78
C GLU A 120 -9.59 98.40 33.84
N GLY A 121 -8.61 98.57 34.73
CA GLY A 121 -7.55 97.59 34.97
C GLY A 121 -8.08 96.25 35.49
N MET A 122 -9.07 96.28 36.39
CA MET A 122 -9.79 95.07 36.84
C MET A 122 -10.59 94.43 35.71
N ALA A 123 -11.30 95.21 34.88
CA ALA A 123 -12.05 94.71 33.74
C ALA A 123 -11.13 94.05 32.69
N LEU A 124 -9.98 94.66 32.38
CA LEU A 124 -8.97 94.09 31.48
C LEU A 124 -8.28 92.85 32.08
N ALA A 125 -8.13 92.77 33.41
CA ALA A 125 -7.63 91.57 34.07
C ALA A 125 -8.65 90.41 34.02
N LEU A 126 -9.94 90.70 34.22
CA LEU A 126 -11.02 89.74 34.04
C LEU A 126 -11.13 89.27 32.59
N GLU A 127 -11.13 90.19 31.62
CA GLU A 127 -11.21 89.86 30.19
C GLU A 127 -10.01 88.98 29.73
N LYS A 128 -8.81 89.22 30.27
CA LYS A 128 -7.65 88.33 30.07
C LYS A 128 -7.85 86.95 30.69
N LYS A 129 -8.43 86.87 31.89
CA LYS A 129 -8.74 85.58 32.53
C LYS A 129 -9.83 84.82 31.79
N ASP A 130 -10.85 85.49 31.29
CA ASP A 130 -11.88 84.86 30.45
C ASP A 130 -11.29 84.33 29.14
N LYS A 131 -10.35 85.06 28.52
CA LYS A 131 -9.58 84.56 27.36
C LYS A 131 -8.74 83.32 27.71
N GLU A 132 -7.97 83.35 28.80
CA GLU A 132 -7.23 82.16 29.29
C GLU A 132 -8.15 80.95 29.54
N TRP A 133 -9.34 81.18 30.13
CA TRP A 133 -10.31 80.11 30.40
C TRP A 133 -10.96 79.58 29.11
N MET A 134 -11.28 80.45 28.16
CA MET A 134 -11.81 80.05 26.84
C MET A 134 -10.78 79.26 26.03
N GLU A 135 -9.50 79.61 26.09
CA GLU A 135 -8.42 78.83 25.48
C GLU A 135 -8.26 77.45 26.13
N LYS A 136 -8.26 77.38 27.47
CA LYS A 136 -8.21 76.12 28.23
C LYS A 136 -9.42 75.23 27.95
N LEU A 137 -10.63 75.79 27.91
CA LEU A 137 -11.85 75.08 27.52
C LEU A 137 -11.78 74.59 26.07
N GLY A 138 -11.27 75.41 25.16
CA GLY A 138 -11.05 75.04 23.76
C GLY A 138 -10.03 73.91 23.59
N GLN A 139 -9.01 73.84 24.45
CA GLN A 139 -8.04 72.74 24.46
C GLN A 139 -8.63 71.46 25.06
N ILE A 140 -9.30 71.55 26.20
CA ILE A 140 -9.99 70.40 26.84
C ILE A 140 -11.05 69.81 25.91
N GLU A 141 -11.80 70.64 25.16
CA GLU A 141 -12.80 70.15 24.20
C GLU A 141 -12.17 69.48 22.96
N LYS A 142 -10.93 69.84 22.57
CA LYS A 142 -10.17 69.09 21.54
C LYS A 142 -9.70 67.74 22.08
N GLU A 143 -9.11 67.73 23.28
CA GLU A 143 -8.61 66.51 23.93
C GLU A 143 -9.75 65.51 24.19
N LYS A 144 -10.88 65.99 24.70
CA LYS A 144 -12.12 65.21 24.86
C LYS A 144 -12.59 64.59 23.54
N LYS A 145 -12.55 65.33 22.43
CA LYS A 145 -12.92 64.80 21.09
C LYS A 145 -11.94 63.76 20.58
N MET A 146 -10.64 63.98 20.79
CA MET A 146 -9.58 63.03 20.42
C MET A 146 -9.70 61.72 21.23
N LEU A 147 -9.87 61.81 22.55
CA LEU A 147 -10.12 60.65 23.42
C LEU A 147 -11.45 59.96 23.10
N GLN A 148 -12.51 60.69 22.75
CA GLN A 148 -13.79 60.12 22.33
C GLN A 148 -13.66 59.35 21.00
N MET A 149 -12.87 59.87 20.05
CA MET A 149 -12.58 59.22 18.78
C MET A 149 -11.74 57.95 18.99
N GLN A 150 -10.66 58.02 19.78
CA GLN A 150 -9.87 56.84 20.16
C GLN A 150 -10.70 55.78 20.89
N LEU A 151 -11.60 56.19 21.79
CA LEU A 151 -12.51 55.26 22.49
C LEU A 151 -13.54 54.62 21.56
N GLN A 152 -13.98 55.33 20.51
CA GLN A 152 -14.82 54.75 19.46
C GLN A 152 -14.02 53.78 18.59
N GLU A 153 -12.83 54.17 18.14
CA GLU A 153 -11.94 53.34 17.32
C GLU A 153 -11.58 52.04 18.06
N THR A 154 -11.19 52.10 19.34
CA THR A 154 -10.92 50.90 20.16
C THR A 154 -12.14 49.99 20.31
N ARG A 155 -13.36 50.55 20.34
CA ARG A 155 -14.60 49.74 20.37
C ARG A 155 -14.89 49.06 19.03
N GLU A 156 -14.68 49.77 17.93
CA GLU A 156 -14.84 49.23 16.57
C GLU A 156 -13.78 48.17 16.27
N GLN A 157 -12.52 48.39 16.66
CA GLN A 157 -11.45 47.39 16.62
C GLN A 157 -11.80 46.16 17.47
N SER A 158 -12.33 46.34 18.69
CA SER A 158 -12.77 45.23 19.56
C SER A 158 -13.92 44.44 18.95
N LEU A 159 -14.92 45.10 18.36
CA LEU A 159 -16.03 44.46 17.65
C LEU A 159 -15.54 43.65 16.44
N ASN A 160 -14.63 44.22 15.65
CA ASN A 160 -14.01 43.56 14.49
C ASN A 160 -13.15 42.35 14.91
N LEU A 161 -12.51 42.39 16.08
CA LEU A 161 -11.78 41.25 16.64
C LEU A 161 -12.73 40.16 17.15
N PHE A 162 -13.89 40.52 17.70
CA PHE A 162 -14.93 39.56 18.11
C PHE A 162 -15.54 38.87 16.89
N GLN A 163 -15.94 39.62 15.85
CA GLN A 163 -16.45 39.05 14.60
C GLN A 163 -15.44 38.09 13.94
N LYS A 164 -14.16 38.46 13.89
CA LYS A 164 -13.10 37.57 13.40
C LYS A 164 -12.88 36.35 14.29
N ARG A 165 -13.26 36.41 15.57
CA ARG A 165 -13.23 35.24 16.45
C ARG A 165 -14.37 34.29 16.12
N ASP A 166 -15.58 34.81 15.96
CA ASP A 166 -16.75 34.03 15.52
C ASP A 166 -16.48 33.37 14.15
N GLU A 167 -15.93 34.11 13.18
CA GLU A 167 -15.52 33.59 11.86
C GLU A 167 -14.47 32.46 11.95
N ILE A 168 -13.49 32.56 12.86
CA ILE A 168 -12.48 31.52 13.08
C ILE A 168 -13.10 30.29 13.74
N ASP A 169 -13.88 30.48 14.79
CA ASP A 169 -14.52 29.39 15.53
C ASP A 169 -15.54 28.63 14.63
N GLU A 170 -16.24 29.31 13.70
CA GLU A 170 -17.04 28.68 12.64
C GLU A 170 -16.18 27.87 11.64
N LEU A 171 -15.08 28.45 11.15
CA LEU A 171 -14.17 27.79 10.21
C LEU A 171 -13.49 26.55 10.83
N GLU A 172 -13.12 26.60 12.11
CA GLU A 172 -12.65 25.42 12.86
C GLU A 172 -13.74 24.36 12.97
N GLY A 173 -15.00 24.74 13.19
CA GLY A 173 -16.15 23.85 13.16
C GLY A 173 -16.32 23.12 11.82
N PHE A 174 -16.23 23.85 10.70
CA PHE A 174 -16.26 23.25 9.35
C PHE A 174 -15.07 22.32 9.10
N GLN A 175 -13.85 22.71 9.49
CA GLN A 175 -12.66 21.85 9.36
C GLN A 175 -12.79 20.56 10.17
N GLN A 176 -13.29 20.63 11.41
CA GLN A 176 -13.56 19.44 12.22
C GLN A 176 -14.61 18.54 11.57
N GLN A 177 -15.65 19.12 10.96
CA GLN A 177 -16.68 18.36 10.23
C GLN A 177 -16.11 17.62 9.01
N GLU A 178 -15.29 18.29 8.18
CA GLU A 178 -14.65 17.66 7.02
C GLU A 178 -13.64 16.59 7.45
N ILE A 179 -12.83 16.85 8.48
CA ILE A 179 -11.92 15.84 9.05
C ILE A 179 -12.70 14.61 9.55
N ALA A 180 -13.89 14.79 10.15
CA ALA A 180 -14.74 13.68 10.57
C ALA A 180 -15.32 12.90 9.38
N LYS A 181 -15.79 13.58 8.32
CA LYS A 181 -16.24 12.96 7.06
C LYS A 181 -15.13 12.14 6.41
N VAL A 182 -13.94 12.71 6.28
CA VAL A 182 -12.76 12.03 5.71
C VAL A 182 -12.35 10.82 6.54
N LYS A 183 -12.29 10.94 7.88
CA LYS A 183 -12.02 9.80 8.78
C LYS A 183 -13.03 8.66 8.62
N HIS A 184 -14.33 8.97 8.57
CA HIS A 184 -15.36 7.95 8.34
C HIS A 184 -15.22 7.29 6.97
N MET A 185 -14.95 8.08 5.91
CA MET A 185 -14.74 7.55 4.57
C MET A 185 -13.50 6.64 4.48
N LEU A 186 -12.40 7.01 5.15
CA LEU A 186 -11.18 6.21 5.21
C LEU A 186 -11.41 4.89 5.96
N LEU A 187 -12.01 4.92 7.16
CA LEU A 187 -12.34 3.71 7.92
C LEU A 187 -13.26 2.77 7.11
N LYS A 188 -14.28 3.31 6.45
CA LYS A 188 -15.17 2.52 5.58
C LYS A 188 -14.47 1.93 4.36
N LYS A 189 -13.40 2.56 3.88
CA LYS A 189 -12.53 2.04 2.81
C LYS A 189 -11.60 0.96 3.32
N GLU A 190 -10.98 1.14 4.48
CA GLU A 190 -10.15 0.16 5.20
C GLU A 190 -10.96 -1.12 5.52
N GLU A 191 -12.17 -0.98 6.07
CA GLU A 191 -13.13 -2.09 6.24
C GLU A 191 -13.47 -2.80 4.94
N SER A 192 -13.51 -2.10 3.80
CA SER A 192 -13.80 -2.70 2.49
C SER A 192 -12.59 -3.39 1.88
N LEU A 193 -11.39 -2.87 2.13
CA LEU A 193 -10.13 -3.47 1.73
C LEU A 193 -9.89 -4.77 2.50
N SER A 194 -10.02 -4.76 3.84
CA SER A 194 -9.84 -5.96 4.67
C SER A 194 -10.84 -7.08 4.33
N ARG A 195 -12.06 -6.74 3.91
CA ARG A 195 -13.01 -7.74 3.38
C ARG A 195 -12.56 -8.31 2.03
N ALA A 196 -12.12 -7.46 1.10
CA ALA A 196 -11.58 -7.92 -0.18
C ALA A 196 -10.31 -8.77 -0.02
N GLU A 197 -9.45 -8.47 0.96
CA GLU A 197 -8.28 -9.27 1.32
C GLU A 197 -8.68 -10.64 1.88
N GLN A 198 -9.66 -10.70 2.80
CA GLN A 198 -10.18 -11.96 3.33
C GLN A 198 -10.86 -12.82 2.24
N GLU A 199 -11.59 -12.20 1.31
CA GLU A 199 -12.17 -12.88 0.15
C GLU A 199 -11.07 -13.39 -0.81
N LEU A 200 -10.03 -12.60 -1.08
CA LEU A 200 -8.88 -13.01 -1.89
C LEU A 200 -8.14 -14.19 -1.27
N GLU A 201 -7.90 -14.16 0.05
CA GLU A 201 -7.23 -15.25 0.77
C GLU A 201 -8.10 -16.52 0.81
N ALA A 202 -9.43 -16.38 0.93
CA ALA A 202 -10.36 -17.50 0.78
C ALA A 202 -10.29 -18.12 -0.63
N ARG A 203 -10.32 -17.30 -1.69
CA ARG A 203 -10.14 -17.77 -3.08
C ARG A 203 -8.76 -18.39 -3.33
N ALA A 204 -7.71 -17.90 -2.68
CA ALA A 204 -6.38 -18.50 -2.76
C ALA A 204 -6.35 -19.90 -2.14
N ARG A 205 -7.00 -20.08 -0.97
CA ARG A 205 -7.14 -21.39 -0.31
C ARG A 205 -7.98 -22.36 -1.15
N GLU A 206 -9.13 -21.93 -1.68
CA GLU A 206 -9.93 -22.71 -2.63
C GLU A 206 -9.13 -23.13 -3.87
N LEU A 207 -8.35 -22.21 -4.46
CA LEU A 207 -7.50 -22.49 -5.61
C LEU A 207 -6.38 -23.50 -5.29
N THR A 208 -5.82 -23.49 -4.08
CA THR A 208 -4.84 -24.51 -3.66
C THR A 208 -5.49 -25.89 -3.46
N GLN A 209 -6.71 -25.95 -2.93
CA GLN A 209 -7.47 -27.20 -2.79
C GLN A 209 -7.82 -27.77 -4.17
N ALA A 210 -8.42 -26.97 -5.06
CA ALA A 210 -8.77 -27.42 -6.41
C ALA A 210 -7.56 -27.86 -7.25
N LYS A 211 -6.37 -27.30 -6.99
CA LYS A 211 -5.11 -27.77 -7.60
C LYS A 211 -4.66 -29.12 -7.05
N ALA A 212 -4.87 -29.40 -5.76
CA ALA A 212 -4.57 -30.71 -5.16
C ALA A 212 -5.53 -31.78 -5.69
N GLU A 213 -6.84 -31.53 -5.67
CA GLU A 213 -7.88 -32.41 -6.23
C GLU A 213 -7.64 -32.71 -7.73
N LEU A 214 -7.26 -31.69 -8.51
CA LEU A 214 -6.88 -31.88 -9.93
C LEU A 214 -5.63 -32.76 -10.10
N GLN A 215 -4.66 -32.68 -9.18
CA GLN A 215 -3.44 -33.48 -9.24
C GLN A 215 -3.70 -34.94 -8.81
N GLU A 216 -4.58 -35.14 -7.82
CA GLU A 216 -5.08 -36.46 -7.42
C GLU A 216 -5.83 -37.14 -8.57
N ALA A 217 -6.84 -36.47 -9.15
CA ALA A 217 -7.56 -36.99 -10.31
C ALA A 217 -6.66 -37.24 -11.55
N ARG A 218 -5.61 -36.43 -11.75
CA ARG A 218 -4.57 -36.69 -12.78
C ARG A 218 -3.80 -37.97 -12.51
N SER A 219 -3.48 -38.25 -11.25
CA SER A 219 -2.78 -39.46 -10.83
C SER A 219 -3.65 -40.72 -11.01
N GLU A 220 -4.92 -40.67 -10.60
CA GLU A 220 -5.91 -41.74 -10.84
C GLU A 220 -6.08 -42.01 -12.34
N SER A 221 -6.26 -40.94 -13.12
CA SER A 221 -6.34 -41.00 -14.59
C SER A 221 -5.07 -41.57 -15.23
N SER A 222 -3.91 -41.45 -14.58
CA SER A 222 -2.66 -42.09 -15.02
C SER A 222 -2.58 -43.57 -14.65
N GLY A 223 -3.19 -43.98 -13.53
CA GLY A 223 -3.37 -45.39 -13.16
C GLY A 223 -4.29 -46.09 -14.15
N LEU A 224 -5.50 -45.57 -14.32
CA LEU A 224 -6.50 -46.12 -15.26
C LEU A 224 -5.98 -46.20 -16.70
N ARG A 225 -5.09 -45.30 -17.14
CA ARG A 225 -4.40 -45.43 -18.45
C ARG A 225 -3.46 -46.63 -18.52
N LYS A 226 -2.71 -46.94 -17.45
CA LYS A 226 -1.85 -48.14 -17.40
C LYS A 226 -2.69 -49.41 -17.36
N ASP A 227 -3.77 -49.41 -16.58
CA ASP A 227 -4.69 -50.55 -16.49
C ASP A 227 -5.35 -50.84 -17.84
N LEU A 228 -5.78 -49.79 -18.57
CA LEU A 228 -6.28 -49.91 -19.94
C LEU A 228 -5.20 -50.42 -20.92
N GLN A 229 -3.96 -49.94 -20.84
CA GLN A 229 -2.86 -50.43 -21.68
C GLN A 229 -2.55 -51.91 -21.41
N HIS A 230 -2.55 -52.34 -20.15
CA HIS A 230 -2.36 -53.73 -19.76
C HIS A 230 -3.53 -54.62 -20.25
N LEU A 231 -4.77 -54.17 -20.10
CA LEU A 231 -5.94 -54.88 -20.65
C LEU A 231 -5.91 -54.97 -22.18
N GLN A 232 -5.45 -53.92 -22.87
CA GLN A 232 -5.26 -53.93 -24.33
C GLN A 232 -4.19 -54.94 -24.75
N GLN A 233 -3.06 -55.04 -24.02
CA GLN A 233 -2.04 -56.06 -24.24
C GLN A 233 -2.60 -57.47 -24.04
N GLN A 234 -3.34 -57.71 -22.95
CA GLN A 234 -3.98 -59.00 -22.69
C GLN A 234 -5.02 -59.38 -23.76
N ILE A 235 -5.77 -58.41 -24.32
CA ILE A 235 -6.68 -58.68 -25.44
C ILE A 235 -5.87 -59.15 -26.67
N VAL A 236 -4.80 -58.44 -27.05
CA VAL A 236 -3.97 -58.83 -28.21
C VAL A 236 -3.32 -60.21 -28.02
N GLU A 237 -2.84 -60.54 -26.81
CA GLU A 237 -2.33 -61.89 -26.49
C GLU A 237 -3.41 -62.98 -26.61
N LEU A 238 -4.64 -62.70 -26.16
CA LEU A 238 -5.77 -63.62 -26.28
C LEU A 238 -6.28 -63.76 -27.72
N GLU A 239 -6.22 -62.70 -28.52
CA GLU A 239 -6.56 -62.75 -29.95
C GLU A 239 -5.52 -63.54 -30.76
N ALA A 240 -4.22 -63.31 -30.53
CA ALA A 240 -3.16 -64.12 -31.13
C ALA A 240 -3.32 -65.60 -30.78
N ARG A 241 -3.60 -65.91 -29.51
CA ARG A 241 -3.81 -67.29 -29.04
C ARG A 241 -5.11 -67.92 -29.54
N ARG A 242 -6.16 -67.13 -29.77
CA ARG A 242 -7.37 -67.58 -30.49
C ARG A 242 -7.01 -67.99 -31.91
N ASP A 243 -6.22 -67.17 -32.61
CA ASP A 243 -5.91 -67.40 -34.02
C ASP A 243 -4.92 -68.57 -34.21
N GLU A 244 -3.98 -68.78 -33.28
CA GLU A 244 -3.22 -70.02 -33.15
C GLU A 244 -4.15 -71.25 -33.02
N LEU A 245 -5.17 -71.19 -32.17
CA LEU A 245 -6.13 -72.29 -32.00
C LEU A 245 -7.01 -72.50 -33.25
N MET A 246 -7.47 -71.44 -33.93
CA MET A 246 -8.21 -71.56 -35.19
C MET A 246 -7.37 -72.20 -36.30
N THR A 247 -6.07 -71.87 -36.38
CA THR A 247 -5.17 -72.54 -37.35
C THR A 247 -4.88 -73.99 -36.95
N ALA A 248 -4.84 -74.32 -35.66
CA ALA A 248 -4.74 -75.72 -35.21
C ALA A 248 -6.01 -76.53 -35.51
N GLU A 249 -7.19 -75.94 -35.29
CA GLU A 249 -8.50 -76.54 -35.56
C GLU A 249 -8.70 -76.83 -37.05
N THR A 250 -8.54 -75.83 -37.91
CA THR A 250 -8.63 -76.01 -39.37
C THR A 250 -7.60 -77.01 -39.92
N ASN A 251 -6.39 -77.08 -39.37
CA ASN A 251 -5.42 -78.13 -39.71
C ASN A 251 -5.86 -79.53 -39.24
N ALA A 252 -6.59 -79.63 -38.13
CA ALA A 252 -7.18 -80.90 -37.67
C ALA A 252 -8.36 -81.31 -38.57
N GLU A 253 -9.26 -80.39 -38.95
CA GLU A 253 -10.36 -80.63 -39.89
C GLU A 253 -9.86 -81.09 -41.27
N ASN A 254 -8.84 -80.41 -41.82
CA ASN A 254 -8.18 -80.81 -43.07
C ASN A 254 -7.57 -82.23 -42.98
N LYS A 255 -7.12 -82.63 -41.78
CA LYS A 255 -6.58 -83.98 -41.55
C LYS A 255 -7.68 -85.02 -41.35
N ILE A 256 -8.80 -84.67 -40.71
CA ILE A 256 -9.97 -85.53 -40.56
C ILE A 256 -10.59 -85.81 -41.94
N THR A 257 -10.88 -84.79 -42.72
CA THR A 257 -11.45 -84.93 -44.08
C THR A 257 -10.54 -85.73 -45.03
N ALA A 258 -9.22 -85.58 -44.92
CA ALA A 258 -8.26 -86.42 -45.66
C ALA A 258 -8.28 -87.90 -45.20
N LEU A 259 -8.53 -88.18 -43.92
CA LEU A 259 -8.71 -89.54 -43.40
C LEU A 259 -10.07 -90.14 -43.77
N GLU A 260 -11.15 -89.34 -43.78
CA GLU A 260 -12.47 -89.76 -44.23
C GLU A 260 -12.48 -90.11 -45.72
N LEU A 261 -11.78 -89.33 -46.56
CA LEU A 261 -11.57 -89.67 -47.97
C LEU A 261 -10.77 -90.98 -48.10
N ARG A 262 -9.73 -91.17 -47.29
CA ARG A 262 -8.93 -92.40 -47.26
C ARG A 262 -9.72 -93.62 -46.79
N GLU A 263 -10.67 -93.43 -45.87
CA GLU A 263 -11.62 -94.46 -45.45
C GLU A 263 -12.56 -94.83 -46.61
N GLN A 264 -13.09 -93.85 -47.35
CA GLN A 264 -13.94 -94.10 -48.53
C GLN A 264 -13.19 -94.82 -49.67
N GLU A 265 -11.92 -94.48 -49.93
CA GLU A 265 -11.06 -95.23 -50.84
C GLU A 265 -10.93 -96.70 -50.43
N LEU A 266 -10.60 -96.96 -49.15
CA LEU A 266 -10.45 -98.30 -48.61
C LEU A 266 -11.78 -99.08 -48.61
N GLN A 267 -12.89 -98.42 -48.28
CA GLN A 267 -14.25 -98.97 -48.34
C GLN A 267 -14.57 -99.46 -49.77
N THR A 268 -14.21 -98.66 -50.78
CA THR A 268 -14.40 -99.00 -52.20
C THR A 268 -13.52 -100.18 -52.62
N VAL A 269 -12.25 -100.21 -52.20
CA VAL A 269 -11.34 -101.34 -52.47
C VAL A 269 -11.82 -102.63 -51.79
N ILE A 270 -12.34 -102.55 -50.56
CA ILE A 270 -12.90 -103.71 -49.85
C ILE A 270 -14.16 -104.23 -50.55
N GLN A 271 -15.04 -103.35 -51.04
CA GLN A 271 -16.20 -103.73 -51.84
C GLN A 271 -15.79 -104.41 -53.16
N GLN A 272 -14.84 -103.86 -53.89
CA GLN A 272 -14.32 -104.45 -55.13
C GLN A 272 -13.71 -105.82 -54.89
N LEU A 273 -12.81 -105.95 -53.89
CA LEU A 273 -12.22 -107.24 -53.51
C LEU A 273 -13.27 -108.27 -53.06
N SER A 274 -14.37 -107.83 -52.43
CA SER A 274 -15.48 -108.71 -52.04
C SER A 274 -16.26 -109.24 -53.26
N VAL A 275 -16.46 -108.39 -54.27
CA VAL A 275 -17.04 -108.79 -55.56
C VAL A 275 -16.11 -109.75 -56.31
N ASP A 276 -14.81 -109.45 -56.36
CA ASP A 276 -13.82 -110.28 -57.05
C ASP A 276 -13.63 -111.65 -56.37
N LEU A 277 -13.63 -111.71 -55.04
CA LEU A 277 -13.65 -112.97 -54.29
C LEU A 277 -14.91 -113.80 -54.55
N GLN A 278 -16.08 -113.16 -54.65
CA GLN A 278 -17.32 -113.86 -54.98
C GLN A 278 -17.33 -114.36 -56.43
N ASN A 279 -16.82 -113.58 -57.38
CA ASN A 279 -16.61 -113.99 -58.77
C ASN A 279 -15.64 -115.17 -58.88
N ALA A 280 -14.49 -115.09 -58.18
CA ALA A 280 -13.51 -116.17 -58.10
C ALA A 280 -14.09 -117.44 -57.46
N ARG A 281 -14.94 -117.32 -56.43
CA ARG A 281 -15.65 -118.44 -55.82
C ARG A 281 -16.63 -119.10 -56.78
N VAL A 282 -17.39 -118.32 -57.55
CA VAL A 282 -18.28 -118.84 -58.60
C VAL A 282 -17.47 -119.57 -59.67
N ALA A 283 -16.39 -118.97 -60.18
CA ALA A 283 -15.49 -119.59 -61.14
C ALA A 283 -14.87 -120.90 -60.61
N GLY A 284 -14.43 -120.89 -59.34
CA GLY A 284 -13.93 -122.06 -58.61
C GLY A 284 -14.94 -123.20 -58.56
N SER A 285 -16.20 -122.91 -58.19
CA SER A 285 -17.28 -123.92 -58.21
C SER A 285 -17.59 -124.45 -59.62
N GLY A 286 -17.31 -123.66 -60.66
CA GLY A 286 -17.37 -124.09 -62.06
C GLY A 286 -16.21 -125.02 -62.45
N CYS A 287 -15.01 -124.79 -61.92
CA CYS A 287 -13.87 -125.71 -62.06
C CYS A 287 -14.10 -127.01 -61.29
N GLU A 288 -14.62 -126.94 -60.06
CA GLU A 288 -14.93 -128.07 -59.19
C GLU A 288 -15.94 -129.03 -59.84
N LYS A 289 -17.05 -128.50 -60.39
CA LYS A 289 -18.02 -129.29 -61.16
C LYS A 289 -17.42 -129.91 -62.43
N ARG A 290 -16.50 -129.23 -63.11
CA ARG A 290 -15.77 -129.82 -64.26
C ARG A 290 -14.84 -130.94 -63.82
N LEU A 291 -14.17 -130.80 -62.68
CA LEU A 291 -13.34 -131.86 -62.11
C LEU A 291 -14.19 -133.08 -61.72
N GLU A 292 -15.34 -132.87 -61.08
CA GLU A 292 -16.28 -133.92 -60.71
C GLU A 292 -16.82 -134.68 -61.93
N MET A 293 -17.23 -133.98 -62.99
CA MET A 293 -17.64 -134.61 -64.26
C MET A 293 -16.49 -135.43 -64.88
N LEU A 294 -15.28 -134.87 -64.96
CA LEU A 294 -14.10 -135.59 -65.48
C LEU A 294 -13.71 -136.81 -64.63
N GLN A 295 -13.94 -136.78 -63.32
CA GLN A 295 -13.74 -137.93 -62.43
C GLN A 295 -14.79 -139.03 -62.68
N VAL A 296 -16.06 -138.66 -62.88
CA VAL A 296 -17.13 -139.61 -63.25
C VAL A 296 -16.88 -140.22 -64.63
N GLU A 297 -16.47 -139.41 -65.61
CA GLU A 297 -16.06 -139.90 -66.95
C GLU A 297 -14.86 -140.85 -66.85
N HIS A 298 -13.85 -140.52 -66.03
CA HIS A 298 -12.68 -141.38 -65.82
C HIS A 298 -13.04 -142.73 -65.19
N GLU A 299 -13.84 -142.75 -64.13
CA GLU A 299 -14.30 -144.00 -63.50
C GLU A 299 -15.21 -144.80 -64.45
N SER A 300 -16.03 -144.15 -65.28
CA SER A 300 -16.83 -144.82 -66.32
C SER A 300 -15.94 -145.52 -67.35
N LEU A 301 -14.96 -144.80 -67.93
CA LEU A 301 -14.01 -145.34 -68.90
C LEU A 301 -13.13 -146.46 -68.30
N LYS A 302 -12.79 -146.35 -67.02
CA LYS A 302 -12.05 -147.37 -66.26
C LYS A 302 -12.89 -148.64 -66.01
N MET A 303 -14.19 -148.49 -65.75
CA MET A 303 -15.12 -149.63 -65.66
C MET A 303 -15.34 -150.30 -67.03
N GLU A 304 -15.48 -149.51 -68.11
CA GLU A 304 -15.52 -150.04 -69.49
C GLU A 304 -14.21 -150.78 -69.85
N TYR A 305 -13.05 -150.23 -69.48
CA TYR A 305 -11.76 -150.86 -69.69
C TYR A 305 -11.64 -152.20 -68.95
N GLU A 306 -12.01 -152.27 -67.67
CA GLU A 306 -12.01 -153.54 -66.93
C GLU A 306 -13.03 -154.54 -67.48
N GLN A 307 -14.19 -154.08 -67.97
CA GLN A 307 -15.16 -154.95 -68.65
C GLN A 307 -14.63 -155.50 -69.98
N GLN A 308 -13.97 -154.66 -70.80
CA GLN A 308 -13.31 -155.08 -72.04
C GLN A 308 -12.16 -156.05 -71.75
N LYS A 309 -11.36 -155.80 -70.70
CA LYS A 309 -10.29 -156.67 -70.23
C LYS A 309 -10.81 -158.03 -69.77
N GLN A 310 -11.89 -158.07 -68.98
CA GLN A 310 -12.56 -159.33 -68.60
C GLN A 310 -13.07 -160.09 -69.83
N LYS A 311 -13.74 -159.40 -70.76
CA LYS A 311 -14.22 -159.99 -72.02
C LYS A 311 -13.06 -160.55 -72.86
N MET A 312 -11.95 -159.81 -72.98
CA MET A 312 -10.74 -160.25 -73.66
C MET A 312 -10.14 -161.49 -72.98
N THR A 313 -10.09 -161.57 -71.65
CA THR A 313 -9.61 -162.79 -70.95
C THR A 313 -10.55 -163.98 -71.13
N PHE A 314 -11.86 -163.77 -71.28
CA PHE A 314 -12.80 -164.84 -71.59
C PHE A 314 -12.63 -165.34 -73.04
N GLU A 315 -12.55 -164.43 -74.01
CA GLU A 315 -12.26 -164.76 -75.42
C GLU A 315 -10.89 -165.43 -75.57
N PHE A 316 -9.90 -165.03 -74.78
CA PHE A 316 -8.60 -165.69 -74.71
C PHE A 316 -8.75 -167.13 -74.17
N ALA A 317 -9.47 -167.34 -73.07
CA ALA A 317 -9.71 -168.68 -72.53
C ALA A 317 -10.55 -169.60 -73.44
N GLU A 318 -11.44 -169.05 -74.28
CA GLU A 318 -12.10 -169.83 -75.35
C GLU A 318 -11.12 -170.16 -76.50
N ARG A 319 -10.24 -169.22 -76.87
CA ARG A 319 -9.17 -169.46 -77.85
C ARG A 319 -8.12 -170.44 -77.34
N ASP A 320 -7.82 -170.48 -76.04
CA ASP A 320 -6.92 -171.46 -75.43
C ASP A 320 -7.53 -172.86 -75.52
N LYS A 321 -8.81 -173.04 -75.16
CA LYS A 321 -9.52 -174.33 -75.36
C LYS A 321 -9.57 -174.74 -76.83
N LEU A 322 -9.76 -173.80 -77.75
CA LEU A 322 -9.70 -174.07 -79.19
C LEU A 322 -8.27 -174.46 -79.61
N THR A 323 -7.26 -173.87 -78.97
CA THR A 323 -5.84 -174.19 -79.18
C THR A 323 -5.52 -175.58 -78.63
N GLU A 324 -5.97 -175.96 -77.44
CA GLU A 324 -5.86 -177.33 -76.90
C GLU A 324 -6.47 -178.36 -77.86
N GLN A 325 -7.68 -178.11 -78.40
CA GLN A 325 -8.32 -178.98 -79.39
C GLN A 325 -7.56 -179.04 -80.74
N LEU A 326 -6.89 -177.94 -81.12
CA LEU A 326 -5.97 -177.93 -82.26
C LEU A 326 -4.64 -178.60 -81.93
N GLN A 327 -4.21 -178.61 -80.67
CA GLN A 327 -2.95 -179.16 -80.22
C GLN A 327 -3.03 -180.68 -80.02
N GLU A 328 -4.17 -181.22 -79.56
CA GLU A 328 -4.49 -182.66 -79.70
C GLU A 328 -4.47 -183.10 -81.17
N LYS A 329 -5.02 -182.28 -82.08
CA LYS A 329 -4.96 -182.55 -83.54
C LYS A 329 -3.53 -182.46 -84.08
N VAL A 330 -2.74 -181.49 -83.63
CA VAL A 330 -1.32 -181.37 -84.00
C VAL A 330 -0.55 -182.58 -83.50
N SER A 331 -0.69 -183.02 -82.25
CA SER A 331 -0.08 -184.28 -81.78
C SER A 331 -0.58 -185.54 -82.51
N SER A 332 -1.81 -185.53 -83.02
CA SER A 332 -2.34 -186.58 -83.92
C SER A 332 -1.77 -186.52 -85.36
N LEU A 333 -1.11 -185.42 -85.74
CA LEU A 333 -0.46 -185.18 -87.03
C LEU A 333 1.07 -185.27 -86.94
N GLU A 334 1.68 -184.86 -85.82
CA GLU A 334 3.11 -185.02 -85.51
C GLU A 334 3.49 -186.51 -85.47
N ASN A 335 2.65 -187.35 -84.86
CA ASN A 335 2.74 -188.82 -84.93
C ASN A 335 2.63 -189.40 -86.37
N LYS A 336 2.41 -188.57 -87.40
CA LYS A 336 2.42 -188.94 -88.82
C LYS A 336 3.50 -188.24 -89.63
N LEU A 337 4.29 -187.34 -89.04
CA LEU A 337 5.19 -186.41 -89.76
C LEU A 337 6.69 -186.60 -89.47
N GLU A 338 7.11 -187.55 -88.63
CA GLU A 338 8.53 -187.89 -88.44
C GLU A 338 9.14 -188.68 -89.63
N ARG A 339 9.07 -188.07 -90.83
CA ARG A 339 9.89 -188.36 -92.02
C ARG A 339 10.06 -187.08 -92.87
N ASN A 340 11.12 -186.31 -92.59
CA ASN A 340 11.95 -185.48 -93.51
C ASN A 340 11.25 -184.71 -94.65
N LEU A 341 11.40 -183.39 -94.89
CA LEU A 341 12.38 -182.32 -94.55
C LEU A 341 11.68 -180.95 -94.83
N SER A 342 12.22 -179.75 -94.54
CA SER A 342 13.25 -179.06 -95.35
C SER A 342 13.40 -177.56 -94.98
N GLY A 343 14.47 -176.91 -95.45
CA GLY A 343 14.93 -175.59 -94.96
C GLY A 343 14.18 -174.33 -95.40
N ASP A 344 12.90 -174.39 -95.77
CA ASP A 344 12.08 -173.20 -96.07
C ASP A 344 11.64 -172.45 -94.79
N GLU A 345 11.60 -173.16 -93.66
CA GLU A 345 11.14 -172.67 -92.35
C GLU A 345 12.04 -171.55 -91.78
N HIS A 346 13.36 -171.67 -91.92
CA HIS A 346 14.32 -170.64 -91.47
C HIS A 346 14.13 -169.29 -92.18
N MET A 347 13.64 -169.28 -93.43
CA MET A 347 13.35 -168.03 -94.13
C MET A 347 12.14 -167.31 -93.51
N GLN A 348 11.10 -168.06 -93.11
CA GLN A 348 9.97 -167.46 -92.40
C GLN A 348 10.36 -166.87 -91.04
N GLU A 349 11.31 -167.48 -90.34
CA GLU A 349 11.73 -167.04 -89.01
C GLU A 349 12.49 -165.71 -89.07
N LEU A 350 13.41 -165.58 -90.02
CA LEU A 350 14.16 -164.35 -90.28
C LEU A 350 13.24 -163.22 -90.78
N LEU A 351 12.17 -163.54 -91.52
CA LEU A 351 11.13 -162.59 -91.92
C LEU A 351 10.28 -162.11 -90.72
N LYS A 352 10.01 -162.96 -89.72
CA LYS A 352 9.31 -162.56 -88.48
C LYS A 352 10.15 -161.60 -87.63
N GLU A 353 11.44 -161.89 -87.45
CA GLU A 353 12.35 -161.00 -86.70
C GLU A 353 12.50 -159.63 -87.39
N LYS A 354 12.65 -159.64 -88.73
CA LYS A 354 12.67 -158.42 -89.53
C LYS A 354 11.41 -157.57 -89.29
N ALA A 355 10.22 -158.17 -89.34
CA ALA A 355 8.96 -157.45 -89.12
C ALA A 355 8.87 -156.84 -87.71
N ALA A 356 9.35 -157.54 -86.68
CA ALA A 356 9.38 -157.02 -85.30
C ALA A 356 10.35 -155.83 -85.14
N LEU A 357 11.48 -155.82 -85.86
CA LEU A 357 12.40 -154.67 -85.90
C LEU A 357 11.85 -153.49 -86.71
N GLU A 358 11.15 -153.76 -87.82
CA GLU A 358 10.44 -152.73 -88.59
C GLU A 358 9.33 -152.07 -87.75
N GLN A 359 8.59 -152.84 -86.94
CA GLN A 359 7.61 -152.30 -85.99
C GLN A 359 8.25 -151.39 -84.93
N ARG A 360 9.31 -151.85 -84.25
CA ARG A 360 9.99 -151.04 -83.20
C ARG A 360 10.61 -149.74 -83.74
N LEU A 361 11.10 -149.77 -84.98
CA LEU A 361 11.59 -148.57 -85.67
C LEU A 361 10.46 -147.56 -85.90
N GLU A 362 9.26 -148.04 -86.23
CA GLU A 362 8.08 -147.19 -86.44
C GLU A 362 7.50 -146.65 -85.13
N GLU A 363 7.45 -147.46 -84.07
CA GLU A 363 7.11 -147.02 -82.70
C GLU A 363 8.06 -145.91 -82.22
N SER A 364 9.37 -146.07 -82.44
CA SER A 364 10.38 -145.06 -82.11
C SER A 364 10.23 -143.77 -82.93
N ARG A 365 9.84 -143.86 -84.22
CA ARG A 365 9.51 -142.69 -85.05
C ARG A 365 8.26 -141.97 -84.54
N GLN A 366 7.23 -142.70 -84.13
CA GLN A 366 6.00 -142.13 -83.60
C GLN A 366 6.26 -141.38 -82.29
N GLN A 367 7.05 -141.96 -81.36
CA GLN A 367 7.48 -141.25 -80.14
C GLN A 367 8.31 -139.99 -80.47
N ALA A 368 9.29 -140.09 -81.38
CA ALA A 368 10.07 -138.93 -81.80
C ALA A 368 9.22 -137.83 -82.47
N LEU A 369 8.11 -138.20 -83.12
CA LEU A 369 7.13 -137.25 -83.67
C LEU A 369 6.30 -136.58 -82.56
N THR A 370 5.82 -137.33 -81.55
CA THR A 370 5.06 -136.76 -80.43
C THR A 370 5.92 -135.84 -79.55
N ASP A 371 7.16 -136.23 -79.28
CA ASP A 371 8.09 -135.42 -78.49
C ASP A 371 8.40 -134.11 -79.24
N ARG A 372 8.60 -134.19 -80.57
CA ARG A 372 8.80 -133.01 -81.43
C ARG A 372 7.57 -132.09 -81.46
N THR A 373 6.33 -132.61 -81.45
CA THR A 373 5.15 -131.74 -81.39
C THR A 373 5.00 -131.10 -80.01
N GLN A 374 5.21 -131.84 -78.91
CA GLN A 374 5.17 -131.29 -77.55
C GLN A 374 6.24 -130.21 -77.33
N HIS A 375 7.47 -130.43 -77.83
CA HIS A 375 8.53 -129.42 -77.81
C HIS A 375 8.18 -128.19 -78.65
N SER A 376 7.61 -128.38 -79.85
CA SER A 376 7.15 -127.27 -80.70
C SER A 376 6.10 -126.40 -79.99
N GLU A 377 5.10 -127.02 -79.36
CA GLU A 377 4.13 -126.28 -78.54
C GLU A 377 4.75 -125.57 -77.33
N ALA A 378 5.71 -126.21 -76.65
CA ALA A 378 6.40 -125.61 -75.51
C ALA A 378 7.22 -124.38 -75.94
N VAL A 379 7.91 -124.45 -77.08
CA VAL A 379 8.60 -123.29 -77.70
C VAL A 379 7.59 -122.20 -78.06
N ASN A 380 6.48 -122.53 -78.73
CA ASN A 380 5.44 -121.55 -79.07
C ASN A 380 4.88 -120.83 -77.83
N ARG A 381 4.64 -121.57 -76.73
CA ARG A 381 4.18 -121.00 -75.46
C ARG A 381 5.22 -120.05 -74.84
N LEU A 382 6.50 -120.43 -74.86
CA LEU A 382 7.59 -119.58 -74.38
C LEU A 382 7.79 -118.33 -75.27
N GLU A 383 7.64 -118.45 -76.60
CA GLU A 383 7.68 -117.30 -77.51
C GLU A 383 6.55 -116.31 -77.25
N THR A 384 5.33 -116.79 -76.98
CA THR A 384 4.22 -115.90 -76.59
C THR A 384 4.47 -115.21 -75.25
N GLN A 385 5.03 -115.93 -74.27
CA GLN A 385 5.38 -115.36 -72.97
C GLN A 385 6.51 -114.32 -73.07
N ASN A 386 7.53 -114.55 -73.90
CA ASN A 386 8.58 -113.56 -74.14
C ASN A 386 8.02 -112.30 -74.80
N LYS A 387 7.15 -112.41 -75.81
CA LYS A 387 6.50 -111.25 -76.46
C LYS A 387 5.63 -110.46 -75.47
N GLU A 388 4.85 -111.14 -74.63
CA GLU A 388 4.09 -110.49 -73.55
C GLU A 388 4.99 -109.79 -72.53
N LEU A 389 6.16 -110.35 -72.22
CA LEU A 389 7.12 -109.74 -71.28
C LEU A 389 7.85 -108.55 -71.92
N GLU A 390 8.20 -108.63 -73.20
CA GLU A 390 8.77 -107.52 -73.99
C GLU A 390 7.79 -106.33 -74.06
N GLU A 391 6.51 -106.60 -74.36
CA GLU A 391 5.45 -105.57 -74.39
C GLU A 391 5.23 -104.93 -73.01
N LYS A 392 5.10 -105.74 -71.95
CA LYS A 392 4.97 -105.25 -70.56
C LYS A 392 6.19 -104.45 -70.11
N LEU A 393 7.39 -104.86 -70.53
CA LEU A 393 8.63 -104.14 -70.22
C LEU A 393 8.69 -102.82 -71.00
N GLN A 394 8.29 -102.79 -72.27
CA GLN A 394 8.19 -101.54 -73.03
C GLN A 394 7.22 -100.56 -72.36
N ILE A 395 6.00 -100.98 -72.04
CA ILE A 395 5.00 -100.15 -71.34
C ILE A 395 5.54 -99.64 -69.99
N ALA A 396 6.27 -100.49 -69.24
CA ALA A 396 6.91 -100.08 -67.99
C ALA A 396 8.05 -99.06 -68.21
N THR A 397 8.80 -99.13 -69.31
CA THR A 397 9.82 -98.11 -69.65
C THR A 397 9.22 -96.80 -70.16
N GLU A 398 8.13 -96.86 -70.93
CA GLU A 398 7.40 -95.70 -71.46
C GLU A 398 6.78 -94.89 -70.29
N THR A 399 6.02 -95.56 -69.41
CA THR A 399 5.41 -94.94 -68.22
C THR A 399 6.46 -94.44 -67.21
N LEU A 400 7.59 -95.12 -67.05
CA LEU A 400 8.72 -94.63 -66.25
C LEU A 400 9.39 -93.39 -66.86
N LYS A 401 9.39 -93.23 -68.19
CA LYS A 401 9.87 -92.04 -68.89
C LYS A 401 8.90 -90.86 -68.66
N GLU A 402 7.61 -91.06 -68.89
CA GLU A 402 6.57 -90.06 -68.63
C GLU A 402 6.59 -89.58 -67.17
N SER A 403 6.73 -90.50 -66.21
CA SER A 403 6.86 -90.19 -64.78
C SER A 403 8.10 -89.34 -64.47
N LYS A 404 9.24 -89.60 -65.12
CA LYS A 404 10.47 -88.80 -64.97
C LYS A 404 10.33 -87.41 -65.60
N GLU A 405 9.68 -87.30 -66.76
CA GLU A 405 9.42 -86.02 -67.44
C GLU A 405 8.47 -85.16 -66.59
N ALA A 406 7.38 -85.73 -66.07
CA ALA A 406 6.49 -85.06 -65.13
C ALA A 406 7.19 -84.64 -63.81
N ALA A 407 8.09 -85.47 -63.28
CA ALA A 407 8.89 -85.11 -62.12
C ALA A 407 9.90 -83.99 -62.40
N ALA A 408 10.46 -83.92 -63.62
CA ALA A 408 11.33 -82.81 -64.03
C ALA A 408 10.55 -81.50 -64.12
N ASP A 409 9.36 -81.49 -64.72
CA ASP A 409 8.49 -80.32 -64.79
C ASP A 409 8.02 -79.84 -63.41
N GLN A 410 7.71 -80.78 -62.48
CA GLN A 410 7.41 -80.43 -61.10
C GLN A 410 8.60 -79.78 -60.40
N ASN A 411 9.82 -80.31 -60.57
CA ASN A 411 11.04 -79.71 -60.02
C ASN A 411 11.30 -78.31 -60.60
N LEU A 412 11.12 -78.10 -61.91
CA LEU A 412 11.22 -76.78 -62.54
C LEU A 412 10.17 -75.80 -62.01
N LYS A 413 8.96 -76.26 -61.69
CA LYS A 413 7.92 -75.42 -61.08
C LYS A 413 8.22 -75.08 -59.63
N ILE A 414 8.75 -76.03 -58.85
CA ILE A 414 9.24 -75.79 -57.48
C ILE A 414 10.38 -74.77 -57.50
N GLN A 415 11.35 -74.91 -58.41
CA GLN A 415 12.49 -74.00 -58.51
C GLN A 415 12.06 -72.56 -58.85
N LYS A 416 11.04 -72.37 -59.71
CA LYS A 416 10.47 -71.04 -59.99
C LYS A 416 9.78 -70.44 -58.76
N LEU A 417 8.93 -71.22 -58.08
CA LEU A 417 8.29 -70.75 -56.85
C LEU A 417 9.32 -70.41 -55.75
N GLN A 418 10.46 -71.11 -55.71
CA GLN A 418 11.57 -70.77 -54.82
C GLN A 418 12.25 -69.44 -55.20
N THR A 419 12.48 -69.15 -56.49
CA THR A 419 13.02 -67.85 -56.90
C THR A 419 12.04 -66.71 -56.66
N ASP A 420 10.76 -66.92 -56.96
CA ASP A 420 9.71 -65.91 -56.78
C ASP A 420 9.57 -65.52 -55.29
N LEU A 421 9.57 -66.51 -54.38
CA LEU A 421 9.54 -66.30 -52.93
C LEU A 421 10.83 -65.65 -52.38
N GLU A 422 11.99 -65.97 -52.95
CA GLU A 422 13.26 -65.33 -52.57
C GLU A 422 13.28 -63.85 -52.97
N ASP A 423 12.76 -63.52 -54.16
CA ASP A 423 12.64 -62.13 -54.62
C ASP A 423 11.57 -61.33 -53.86
N GLU A 424 10.44 -61.92 -53.49
CA GLU A 424 9.47 -61.31 -52.57
C GLU A 424 10.09 -61.07 -51.18
N ARG A 425 10.84 -62.05 -50.65
CA ARG A 425 11.57 -61.90 -49.38
C ARG A 425 12.58 -60.76 -49.43
N ASN A 426 13.33 -60.65 -50.53
CA ASN A 426 14.29 -59.57 -50.74
C ASN A 426 13.61 -58.19 -50.84
N GLN A 427 12.47 -58.09 -51.53
CA GLN A 427 11.68 -56.85 -51.62
C GLN A 427 11.12 -56.42 -50.27
N LEU A 428 10.48 -57.34 -49.52
CA LEU A 428 9.98 -57.07 -48.16
C LEU A 428 11.13 -56.67 -47.22
N GLN A 429 12.28 -57.34 -47.31
CA GLN A 429 13.44 -57.00 -46.48
C GLN A 429 14.05 -55.64 -46.84
N GLN A 430 14.02 -55.21 -48.12
CA GLN A 430 14.35 -53.82 -48.49
C GLN A 430 13.32 -52.81 -47.94
N GLN A 431 12.02 -53.09 -48.04
CA GLN A 431 10.97 -52.23 -47.50
C GLN A 431 11.16 -52.03 -45.99
N ILE A 432 11.30 -53.11 -45.22
CA ILE A 432 11.58 -53.08 -43.77
C ILE A 432 12.83 -52.24 -43.45
N LEU A 433 13.92 -52.37 -44.21
CA LEU A 433 15.13 -51.56 -44.01
C LEU A 433 14.88 -50.08 -44.31
N SER A 434 14.11 -49.75 -45.35
CA SER A 434 13.78 -48.36 -45.71
C SER A 434 12.83 -47.70 -44.71
N GLU A 435 11.83 -48.41 -44.21
CA GLU A 435 10.92 -47.91 -43.18
C GLU A 435 11.67 -47.73 -41.87
N LYS A 436 12.49 -48.71 -41.47
CA LYS A 436 13.34 -48.59 -40.29
C LYS A 436 14.23 -47.35 -40.38
N HIS A 437 14.91 -47.12 -41.50
CA HIS A 437 15.74 -45.92 -41.68
C HIS A 437 14.94 -44.62 -41.50
N GLN A 438 13.71 -44.54 -42.02
CA GLN A 438 12.83 -43.38 -41.79
C GLN A 438 12.39 -43.24 -40.33
N TYR A 439 12.25 -44.34 -39.58
CA TYR A 439 11.95 -44.28 -38.15
C TYR A 439 13.19 -43.88 -37.33
N ASP A 440 14.37 -44.40 -37.65
CA ASP A 440 15.65 -44.00 -37.04
C ASP A 440 15.94 -42.50 -37.27
N GLU A 441 15.63 -41.96 -38.46
CA GLU A 441 15.68 -40.51 -38.75
C GLU A 441 14.67 -39.70 -37.93
N LYS A 442 13.43 -40.18 -37.77
CA LYS A 442 12.41 -39.53 -36.92
C LYS A 442 12.82 -39.54 -35.44
N VAL A 443 13.39 -40.64 -34.96
CA VAL A 443 13.90 -40.78 -33.59
C VAL A 443 15.05 -39.80 -33.35
N THR A 444 16.11 -39.84 -34.16
CA THR A 444 17.25 -38.92 -34.03
C THR A 444 16.87 -37.43 -34.19
N GLY A 445 15.86 -37.13 -35.02
CA GLY A 445 15.26 -35.80 -35.14
C GLY A 445 14.48 -35.36 -33.89
N LEU A 446 13.82 -36.28 -33.18
CA LEU A 446 13.14 -36.01 -31.90
C LEU A 446 14.12 -35.92 -30.73
N GLU A 447 15.12 -36.80 -30.67
CA GLU A 447 16.23 -36.74 -29.69
C GLU A 447 16.97 -35.39 -29.78
N SER A 448 17.21 -34.91 -31.01
CA SER A 448 17.81 -33.58 -31.25
C SER A 448 16.92 -32.43 -30.74
N GLN A 449 15.59 -32.55 -30.83
CA GLN A 449 14.66 -31.57 -30.28
C GLN A 449 14.60 -31.62 -28.75
N ILE A 450 14.59 -32.82 -28.15
CA ILE A 450 14.66 -33.01 -26.70
C ILE A 450 15.94 -32.39 -26.15
N ALA A 451 17.11 -32.72 -26.71
CA ALA A 451 18.40 -32.17 -26.30
C ALA A 451 18.53 -30.65 -26.53
N ALA A 452 17.72 -30.05 -27.40
CA ALA A 452 17.63 -28.59 -27.56
C ALA A 452 16.73 -27.96 -26.49
N LEU A 453 15.58 -28.58 -26.18
CA LEU A 453 14.67 -28.14 -25.12
C LEU A 453 15.28 -28.27 -23.72
N GLU A 454 16.03 -29.34 -23.45
CA GLU A 454 16.77 -29.53 -22.19
C GLU A 454 17.83 -28.41 -21.98
N LYS A 455 18.55 -28.05 -23.05
CA LYS A 455 19.53 -26.94 -23.00
C LYS A 455 18.84 -25.59 -22.81
N ALA A 456 17.72 -25.34 -23.47
CA ALA A 456 16.93 -24.13 -23.25
C ALA A 456 16.41 -24.06 -21.80
N TRP A 457 15.89 -25.16 -21.27
CA TRP A 457 15.40 -25.23 -19.89
C TRP A 457 16.50 -25.00 -18.84
N GLU A 458 17.70 -25.58 -19.01
CA GLU A 458 18.84 -25.29 -18.12
C GLU A 458 19.34 -23.84 -18.24
N LEU A 459 19.24 -23.22 -19.41
CA LEU A 459 19.54 -21.79 -19.58
C LEU A 459 18.50 -20.90 -18.89
N ASP A 460 17.21 -21.17 -19.05
CA ASP A 460 16.13 -20.43 -18.37
C ASP A 460 16.20 -20.61 -16.85
N LYS A 461 16.49 -21.84 -16.39
CA LYS A 461 16.70 -22.19 -14.98
C LYS A 461 17.90 -21.45 -14.38
N THR A 462 19.04 -21.39 -15.08
CA THR A 462 20.21 -20.64 -14.60
C THR A 462 20.02 -19.13 -14.66
N ALA A 463 19.30 -18.61 -15.65
CA ALA A 463 18.90 -17.20 -15.71
C ALA A 463 17.94 -16.83 -14.56
N ALA A 464 16.96 -17.68 -14.26
CA ALA A 464 16.06 -17.52 -13.12
C ALA A 464 16.83 -17.58 -11.78
N GLN A 465 17.76 -18.52 -11.62
CA GLN A 465 18.62 -18.61 -10.43
C GLN A 465 19.45 -17.33 -10.23
N HIS A 466 20.06 -16.81 -11.30
CA HIS A 466 20.78 -15.53 -11.26
C HIS A 466 19.87 -14.35 -10.91
N ARG A 467 18.64 -14.33 -11.45
CA ARG A 467 17.65 -13.28 -11.14
C ARG A 467 17.20 -13.32 -9.68
N ILE A 468 17.04 -14.51 -9.10
CA ILE A 468 16.75 -14.70 -7.67
C ILE A 468 17.91 -14.15 -6.84
N SER A 469 19.15 -14.57 -7.08
CA SER A 469 20.29 -14.08 -6.30
C SER A 469 20.63 -12.61 -6.51
N GLN A 470 20.25 -12.01 -7.64
CA GLN A 470 20.24 -10.55 -7.77
C GLN A 470 19.24 -9.91 -6.78
N LEU A 471 17.99 -10.40 -6.74
CA LEU A 471 16.95 -9.88 -5.85
C LEU A 471 17.27 -10.14 -4.36
N GLU A 472 17.94 -11.24 -4.02
CA GLU A 472 18.43 -11.51 -2.66
C GLU A 472 19.46 -10.45 -2.23
N ASN A 473 20.43 -10.13 -3.10
CA ASN A 473 21.40 -9.06 -2.85
C ASN A 473 20.75 -7.66 -2.78
N GLU A 474 19.78 -7.36 -3.65
CA GLU A 474 19.02 -6.10 -3.60
C GLU A 474 18.23 -5.98 -2.27
N ASN A 475 17.62 -7.07 -1.79
CA ASN A 475 16.92 -7.09 -0.51
C ASN A 475 17.85 -6.89 0.70
N GLU A 476 19.01 -7.55 0.75
CA GLU A 476 19.98 -7.34 1.84
C GLU A 476 20.57 -5.91 1.83
N ASN A 477 20.80 -5.32 0.65
CA ASN A 477 21.20 -3.91 0.54
C ASN A 477 20.11 -2.94 1.03
N LEU A 478 18.84 -3.19 0.70
CA LEU A 478 17.70 -2.42 1.19
C LEU A 478 17.50 -2.58 2.70
N LYS A 479 17.71 -3.79 3.23
CA LYS A 479 17.65 -4.11 4.66
C LYS A 479 18.77 -3.39 5.44
N GLY A 480 20.02 -3.45 4.99
CA GLY A 480 21.12 -2.69 5.60
C GLY A 480 20.89 -1.18 5.55
N SER A 481 20.31 -0.68 4.45
CA SER A 481 19.90 0.73 4.34
C SER A 481 18.81 1.09 5.37
N LYS A 482 17.79 0.23 5.52
CA LYS A 482 16.73 0.38 6.53
C LYS A 482 17.29 0.36 7.96
N GLU A 483 18.19 -0.57 8.28
CA GLU A 483 18.85 -0.66 9.59
C GLU A 483 19.68 0.61 9.89
N GLY A 484 20.33 1.17 8.87
CA GLY A 484 20.98 2.49 8.94
C GLY A 484 20.00 3.61 9.27
N TYR A 485 18.87 3.71 8.55
CA TYR A 485 17.83 4.72 8.83
C TYR A 485 17.18 4.54 10.22
N GLU A 486 16.92 3.31 10.66
CA GLU A 486 16.43 3.03 12.02
C GLU A 486 17.44 3.45 13.10
N SER A 487 18.74 3.24 12.85
CA SER A 487 19.80 3.68 13.76
C SER A 487 19.89 5.21 13.84
N SER A 488 19.81 5.89 12.69
CA SER A 488 19.75 7.36 12.62
C SER A 488 18.49 7.92 13.30
N LEU A 489 17.34 7.27 13.16
CA LEU A 489 16.09 7.66 13.82
C LEU A 489 16.23 7.51 15.34
N LYS A 490 16.73 6.38 15.84
CA LYS A 490 16.99 6.16 17.28
C LYS A 490 17.97 7.19 17.86
N GLN A 491 18.99 7.60 17.09
CA GLN A 491 19.87 8.70 17.49
C GLN A 491 19.09 10.02 17.59
N GLN A 492 18.31 10.40 16.58
CA GLN A 492 17.51 11.63 16.60
C GLN A 492 16.45 11.65 17.72
N GLU A 493 15.82 10.52 18.03
CA GLU A 493 14.95 10.38 19.20
C GLU A 493 15.72 10.60 20.51
N SER A 494 16.95 10.08 20.63
CA SER A 494 17.80 10.30 21.81
C SER A 494 18.23 11.76 21.96
N GLU A 495 18.57 12.45 20.86
CA GLU A 495 18.92 13.86 20.84
C GLU A 495 17.71 14.75 21.17
N LEU A 496 16.53 14.43 20.64
CA LEU A 496 15.27 15.10 20.92
C LEU A 496 14.85 14.93 22.38
N ASN A 497 15.05 13.75 22.97
CA ASN A 497 14.79 13.53 24.40
C ASN A 497 15.82 14.24 25.29
N ARG A 498 17.10 14.32 24.87
CA ARG A 498 18.14 15.13 25.53
C ARG A 498 17.79 16.62 25.49
N LEU A 499 17.31 17.13 24.35
CA LEU A 499 16.87 18.52 24.22
C LEU A 499 15.60 18.80 25.03
N LYS A 500 14.66 17.86 25.13
CA LYS A 500 13.50 17.98 26.04
C LYS A 500 13.92 18.11 27.51
N SER A 501 14.89 17.32 27.98
CA SER A 501 15.38 17.43 29.36
C SER A 501 16.22 18.69 29.61
N GLU A 502 16.96 19.16 28.59
CA GLU A 502 17.66 20.45 28.64
C GLU A 502 16.67 21.63 28.67
N MET A 503 15.55 21.53 27.93
CA MET A 503 14.48 22.54 27.98
C MET A 503 13.71 22.52 29.29
N SER A 504 13.39 21.35 29.87
CA SER A 504 12.71 21.29 31.16
C SER A 504 13.57 21.78 32.32
N SER A 505 14.89 21.55 32.29
CA SER A 505 15.81 22.11 33.29
C SER A 505 16.01 23.62 33.13
N ARG A 506 16.02 24.14 31.89
CA ARG A 506 15.95 25.60 31.64
C ARG A 506 14.63 26.21 32.10
N GLU A 507 13.52 25.51 31.94
CA GLU A 507 12.21 25.94 32.44
C GLU A 507 12.19 26.04 33.97
N THR A 508 12.71 25.02 34.69
CA THR A 508 12.82 25.10 36.16
C THR A 508 13.72 26.24 36.61
N VAL A 509 14.88 26.45 35.97
CA VAL A 509 15.78 27.57 36.29
C VAL A 509 15.13 28.92 35.98
N SER A 510 14.37 29.03 34.89
CA SER A 510 13.61 30.25 34.56
C SER A 510 12.53 30.56 35.60
N VAL A 511 11.82 29.53 36.10
CA VAL A 511 10.84 29.66 37.18
C VAL A 511 11.51 30.05 38.51
N GLU A 512 12.71 29.57 38.79
CA GLU A 512 13.49 29.95 39.98
C GLU A 512 14.02 31.40 39.89
N ILE A 513 14.50 31.82 38.72
CA ILE A 513 14.87 33.22 38.46
C ILE A 513 13.65 34.13 38.60
N ALA A 514 12.48 33.74 38.07
CA ALA A 514 11.25 34.50 38.22
C ALA A 514 10.82 34.67 39.69
N LYS A 515 10.94 33.61 40.52
CA LYS A 515 10.71 33.69 41.97
C LYS A 515 11.70 34.64 42.65
N ALA A 516 12.99 34.53 42.35
CA ALA A 516 14.02 35.38 42.94
C ALA A 516 13.84 36.87 42.57
N LEU A 517 13.40 37.15 41.33
CA LEU A 517 13.05 38.50 40.89
C LEU A 517 11.80 39.04 41.59
N GLU A 518 10.79 38.20 41.82
CA GLU A 518 9.56 38.57 42.55
C GLU A 518 9.83 38.78 44.06
N GLU A 519 10.75 38.04 44.66
CA GLU A 519 11.18 38.23 46.04
C GLU A 519 12.05 39.50 46.19
N THR A 520 12.96 39.75 45.24
CA THR A 520 13.69 41.03 45.11
C THR A 520 12.74 42.20 44.88
N ARG A 521 11.62 41.99 44.16
CA ARG A 521 10.57 43.00 43.96
C ARG A 521 9.87 43.32 45.28
N LYS A 522 9.48 42.32 46.07
CA LYS A 522 8.86 42.52 47.39
C LYS A 522 9.78 43.27 48.35
N GLN A 523 11.05 42.88 48.43
CA GLN A 523 12.05 43.61 49.22
C GLN A 523 12.18 45.07 48.77
N ARG A 524 12.11 45.36 47.46
CA ARG A 524 12.09 46.74 46.95
C ARG A 524 10.80 47.47 47.34
N GLU A 525 9.65 46.82 47.29
CA GLU A 525 8.36 47.43 47.66
C GLU A 525 8.27 47.69 49.17
N GLU A 526 8.83 46.82 50.01
CA GLU A 526 9.02 47.04 51.45
C GLU A 526 9.97 48.21 51.74
N LEU A 527 11.14 48.26 51.09
CA LEU A 527 12.06 49.40 51.21
C LEU A 527 11.42 50.71 50.70
N GLN A 528 10.62 50.65 49.63
CA GLN A 528 9.88 51.82 49.13
C GLN A 528 8.80 52.29 50.12
N GLN A 529 8.17 51.38 50.87
CA GLN A 529 7.28 51.73 51.99
C GLN A 529 8.04 52.33 53.18
N GLN A 530 9.22 51.81 53.52
CA GLN A 530 10.08 52.40 54.56
C GLN A 530 10.52 53.82 54.17
N VAL A 531 10.94 54.03 52.92
CA VAL A 531 11.30 55.36 52.39
C VAL A 531 10.09 56.31 52.35
N SER A 532 8.88 55.83 52.03
CA SER A 532 7.69 56.68 52.06
C SER A 532 7.26 57.05 53.48
N HIS A 533 7.42 56.14 54.46
CA HIS A 533 7.22 56.42 55.87
C HIS A 533 8.24 57.43 56.41
N LEU A 534 9.53 57.25 56.12
CA LEU A 534 10.59 58.20 56.50
C LEU A 534 10.37 59.58 55.87
N ASN A 535 9.96 59.65 54.59
CA ASN A 535 9.61 60.93 53.95
C ASN A 535 8.38 61.61 54.57
N ALA A 536 7.39 60.84 55.04
CA ALA A 536 6.25 61.41 55.78
C ALA A 536 6.68 61.95 57.15
N LEU A 537 7.57 61.24 57.84
CA LEU A 537 8.13 61.62 59.14
C LEU A 537 9.05 62.85 59.01
N ILE A 538 9.84 62.93 57.93
CA ILE A 538 10.62 64.13 57.55
C ILE A 538 9.67 65.33 57.37
N LYS A 539 8.59 65.19 56.59
CA LYS A 539 7.60 66.27 56.41
C LYS A 539 6.93 66.72 57.70
N GLU A 540 6.66 65.79 58.62
CA GLU A 540 6.18 66.13 59.97
C GLU A 540 7.21 66.97 60.73
N LYS A 541 8.51 66.66 60.61
CA LYS A 541 9.58 67.46 61.24
C LYS A 541 9.84 68.78 60.51
N GLU A 542 9.71 68.84 59.19
CA GLU A 542 9.74 70.09 58.42
C GLU A 542 8.62 71.02 58.88
N GLN A 543 7.37 70.53 58.97
CA GLN A 543 6.25 71.31 59.49
C GLN A 543 6.49 71.79 60.93
N VAL A 544 6.99 70.92 61.82
CA VAL A 544 7.33 71.32 63.20
C VAL A 544 8.49 72.33 63.25
N ILE A 545 9.43 72.29 62.31
CA ILE A 545 10.49 73.30 62.17
C ILE A 545 9.90 74.62 61.70
N ASP A 546 9.04 74.63 60.68
CA ASP A 546 8.34 75.83 60.20
C ASP A 546 7.50 76.47 61.32
N GLU A 547 6.71 75.68 62.06
CA GLU A 547 5.95 76.13 63.24
C GLU A 547 6.85 76.74 64.34
N LYS A 548 8.10 76.25 64.48
CA LYS A 548 9.09 76.81 65.42
C LYS A 548 9.77 78.05 64.86
N CYS A 549 10.02 78.13 63.56
CA CYS A 549 10.54 79.32 62.90
C CYS A 549 9.53 80.48 62.98
N ASP A 550 8.23 80.22 62.75
CA ASP A 550 7.15 81.18 62.95
C ASP A 550 7.06 81.67 64.41
N LEU A 551 7.28 80.78 65.38
CA LEU A 551 7.30 81.15 66.81
C LEU A 551 8.53 82.02 67.14
N LEU A 552 9.71 81.67 66.63
CA LEU A 552 10.95 82.44 66.80
C LEU A 552 10.90 83.79 66.09
N LEU A 553 10.21 83.90 64.95
CA LEU A 553 9.95 85.18 64.28
C LEU A 553 9.08 86.08 65.16
N LYS A 554 7.99 85.58 65.73
CA LYS A 554 7.15 86.34 66.68
C LYS A 554 7.94 86.79 67.91
N GLN A 555 8.74 85.90 68.51
CA GLN A 555 9.61 86.26 69.64
C GLN A 555 10.68 87.30 69.26
N LYS A 556 11.17 87.29 68.01
CA LYS A 556 12.08 88.30 67.49
C LYS A 556 11.38 89.64 67.22
N GLU A 557 10.13 89.63 66.77
CA GLU A 557 9.29 90.81 66.61
C GLU A 557 8.96 91.44 67.98
N GLU A 558 8.61 90.62 68.98
CA GLU A 558 8.44 91.02 70.39
C GLU A 558 9.72 91.64 70.97
N LEU A 559 10.89 91.02 70.74
CA LEU A 559 12.19 91.58 71.16
C LEU A 559 12.55 92.87 70.43
N ASN A 560 12.22 93.00 69.14
CA ASN A 560 12.42 94.25 68.39
C ASN A 560 11.52 95.37 68.93
N GLN A 561 10.26 95.06 69.29
CA GLN A 561 9.36 96.04 69.92
C GLN A 561 9.91 96.48 71.29
N LEU A 562 10.31 95.53 72.14
CA LEU A 562 10.97 95.84 73.42
C LEU A 562 12.25 96.66 73.26
N SER A 563 13.02 96.45 72.18
CA SER A 563 14.19 97.27 71.87
C SER A 563 13.82 98.69 71.43
N GLN A 564 12.74 98.88 70.65
CA GLN A 564 12.23 100.19 70.27
C GLN A 564 11.63 100.93 71.46
N ASP A 565 10.92 100.24 72.34
CA ASP A 565 10.38 100.77 73.59
C ASP A 565 11.53 101.19 74.55
N HIS A 566 12.61 100.41 74.59
CA HIS A 566 13.83 100.75 75.34
C HIS A 566 14.58 101.96 74.74
N GLU A 567 14.71 102.03 73.41
CA GLU A 567 15.32 103.19 72.73
C GLU A 567 14.47 104.47 72.92
N ALA A 568 13.15 104.36 72.86
CA ALA A 568 12.23 105.45 73.20
C ALA A 568 12.33 105.87 74.68
N ALA A 569 12.54 104.92 75.61
CA ALA A 569 12.79 105.23 77.01
C ALA A 569 14.16 105.91 77.22
N LEU A 570 15.21 105.50 76.50
CA LEU A 570 16.51 106.17 76.50
C LEU A 570 16.40 107.61 75.96
N LEU A 571 15.59 107.84 74.92
CA LEU A 571 15.30 109.18 74.41
C LEU A 571 14.50 110.03 75.41
N GLN A 572 13.55 109.46 76.15
CA GLN A 572 12.89 110.16 77.27
C GLN A 572 13.87 110.52 78.39
N VAL A 573 14.76 109.60 78.78
CA VAL A 573 15.81 109.87 79.78
C VAL A 573 16.75 110.97 79.30
N HIS A 574 17.17 110.96 78.02
CA HIS A 574 18.01 112.02 77.46
C HIS A 574 17.29 113.37 77.37
N GLN A 575 15.98 113.39 77.10
CA GLN A 575 15.20 114.64 77.17
C GLN A 575 15.13 115.18 78.60
N LEU A 576 14.84 114.33 79.58
CA LEU A 576 14.84 114.72 81.00
C LEU A 576 16.23 115.18 81.47
N GLN A 577 17.31 114.59 80.94
CA GLN A 577 18.68 115.03 81.20
C GLN A 577 18.92 116.46 80.71
N LEU A 578 18.49 116.78 79.49
CA LEU A 578 18.56 118.15 78.93
C LEU A 578 17.67 119.14 79.71
N ASP A 579 16.48 118.72 80.14
CA ASP A 579 15.58 119.55 80.95
C ASP A 579 16.19 119.85 82.34
N ILE A 580 16.94 118.91 82.92
CA ILE A 580 17.74 119.10 84.15
C ILE A 580 18.90 120.07 83.90
N GLU A 581 19.68 119.90 82.84
CA GLU A 581 20.81 120.79 82.49
C GLU A 581 20.34 122.23 82.21
N ALA A 582 19.19 122.40 81.53
CA ALA A 582 18.56 123.70 81.33
C ALA A 582 18.07 124.32 82.66
N SER A 583 17.51 123.50 83.55
CA SER A 583 17.07 123.94 84.89
C SER A 583 18.25 124.36 85.78
N GLN A 584 19.37 123.64 85.71
CA GLN A 584 20.61 123.99 86.41
C GLN A 584 21.21 125.28 85.85
N SER A 585 21.27 125.44 84.52
CA SER A 585 21.74 126.66 83.86
C SER A 585 20.93 127.88 84.29
N GLN A 586 19.60 127.76 84.34
CA GLN A 586 18.70 128.83 84.80
C GLN A 586 18.72 129.05 86.32
N ALA A 587 19.30 128.13 87.11
CA ALA A 587 19.61 128.36 88.52
C ALA A 587 20.93 129.12 88.67
N VAL A 588 21.96 128.78 87.89
CA VAL A 588 23.25 129.48 87.86
C VAL A 588 23.11 130.94 87.41
N GLU A 589 22.32 131.24 86.37
CA GLU A 589 22.04 132.64 85.99
C GLU A 589 21.38 133.44 87.12
N LYS A 590 20.48 132.80 87.90
CA LYS A 590 19.84 133.45 89.05
C LYS A 590 20.82 133.67 90.18
N GLU A 591 21.69 132.70 90.47
CA GLU A 591 22.78 132.88 91.43
C GLU A 591 23.73 134.00 91.00
N GLU A 592 24.05 134.13 89.71
CA GLU A 592 24.83 135.25 89.19
C GLU A 592 24.11 136.60 89.29
N THR A 593 22.79 136.68 89.07
CA THR A 593 22.05 137.94 89.30
C THR A 593 22.10 138.35 90.77
N VAL A 594 21.93 137.40 91.69
CA VAL A 594 22.05 137.65 93.14
C VAL A 594 23.49 137.98 93.54
N ARG A 595 24.50 137.39 92.90
CA ARG A 595 25.90 137.81 93.08
C ARG A 595 26.12 139.25 92.60
N ARG A 596 25.61 139.64 91.43
CA ARG A 596 25.73 141.02 90.91
C ARG A 596 25.07 142.04 91.85
N GLU A 597 23.85 141.78 92.33
CA GLU A 597 23.18 142.65 93.31
C GLU A 597 23.90 142.70 94.68
N MET A 598 24.42 141.55 95.14
CA MET A 598 25.21 141.46 96.38
C MET A 598 26.58 142.15 96.25
N ASP A 599 27.21 142.12 95.08
CA ASP A 599 28.52 142.72 94.84
C ASP A 599 28.41 144.24 94.62
N GLU A 600 27.31 144.73 94.04
CA GLU A 600 27.02 146.17 93.97
C GLU A 600 26.71 146.77 95.36
N LEU A 601 26.09 145.99 96.27
CA LEU A 601 25.96 146.34 97.68
C LEU A 601 27.29 146.28 98.47
N LYS A 602 28.21 145.37 98.12
CA LYS A 602 29.58 145.36 98.69
C LYS A 602 30.39 146.56 98.23
N LEU A 603 30.24 146.99 96.97
CA LEU A 603 31.02 148.07 96.38
C LEU A 603 30.80 149.42 97.10
N GLN A 604 29.60 149.65 97.65
CA GLN A 604 29.32 150.84 98.49
C GLN A 604 29.93 150.79 99.90
N VAL A 605 30.36 149.61 100.38
CA VAL A 605 30.94 149.45 101.73
C VAL A 605 32.47 149.32 101.67
N GLN A 606 33.04 148.76 100.60
CA GLN A 606 34.47 148.45 100.52
C GLN A 606 35.34 149.49 99.79
N GLU A 607 34.83 150.70 99.52
CA GLU A 607 35.67 151.88 99.24
C GLU A 607 35.93 152.75 100.49
N CYS A 608 35.81 152.18 101.69
CA CYS A 608 36.32 152.78 102.93
C CYS A 608 37.14 151.78 103.78
N LEU A 609 38.44 151.74 103.49
CA LEU A 609 39.54 151.16 104.29
C LEU A 609 39.68 149.62 104.43
N LEU A 610 40.59 149.12 103.59
CA LEU A 610 41.78 148.33 103.95
C LEU A 610 41.73 146.80 104.17
N ALA A 611 42.77 146.19 103.59
CA ALA A 611 43.58 145.07 104.06
C ALA A 611 43.14 143.60 103.79
N LYS A 612 43.88 142.99 102.85
CA LYS A 612 44.62 141.71 102.99
C LYS A 612 43.83 140.38 103.09
N GLU A 613 44.35 139.22 102.72
CA GLU A 613 45.51 138.81 101.86
C GLU A 613 45.57 137.28 101.79
N HIS A 614 45.50 136.68 100.59
CA HIS A 614 45.85 135.26 100.31
C HIS A 614 44.99 134.17 101.03
N GLU A 615 44.91 132.87 100.64
CA GLU A 615 45.27 132.10 99.42
C GLU A 615 44.66 130.66 99.57
N LYS A 616 44.68 129.85 98.49
CA LYS A 616 45.06 128.40 98.46
C LYS A 616 44.00 127.33 98.12
N ASN A 617 44.45 126.33 97.35
CA ASN A 617 43.72 125.11 96.93
C ASN A 617 44.25 123.84 97.65
N VAL A 618 43.36 122.89 97.99
CA VAL A 618 43.55 121.48 98.47
C VAL A 618 42.21 120.75 98.14
N LEU A 619 42.03 119.53 97.59
CA LEU A 619 42.52 118.14 97.83
C LEU A 619 41.94 117.52 99.14
N GLU A 620 41.65 116.23 99.36
CA GLU A 620 41.73 114.91 98.63
C GLU A 620 40.71 113.92 99.33
N LEU A 621 40.48 112.62 99.03
CA LEU A 621 41.14 111.61 98.15
C LEU A 621 40.11 110.85 97.25
N ASP A 622 39.69 109.57 97.30
CA ASP A 622 39.94 108.33 98.12
C ASP A 622 39.53 107.05 97.31
N GLU A 623 39.80 105.82 97.78
CA GLU A 623 39.71 104.54 97.00
C GLU A 623 38.99 103.33 97.69
N SER A 624 38.66 102.24 96.94
CA SER A 624 38.87 100.81 97.38
C SER A 624 38.51 99.64 96.41
N THR A 625 39.54 98.98 95.86
CA THR A 625 39.83 97.50 95.79
C THR A 625 38.90 96.37 95.23
N ARG A 626 39.48 95.56 94.28
CA ARG A 626 39.63 94.06 94.18
C ARG A 626 38.38 93.13 94.05
N ALA A 627 38.26 92.22 93.05
CA ALA A 627 38.88 90.87 92.80
C ALA A 627 38.30 89.71 93.66
N LEU A 628 38.03 88.45 93.23
CA LEU A 628 38.68 87.48 92.30
C LEU A 628 37.71 86.38 91.72
N ASP A 629 38.23 85.53 90.79
CA ASP A 629 37.97 84.06 90.55
C ASP A 629 36.62 83.53 89.97
N ASN A 630 36.54 82.44 89.17
CA ASN A 630 37.52 81.61 88.40
C ASN A 630 36.81 80.67 87.34
N GLU A 631 37.57 79.99 86.45
CA GLU A 631 37.21 78.91 85.46
C GLU A 631 36.39 79.30 84.20
N HIS A 632 36.66 78.87 82.95
CA HIS A 632 37.88 78.34 82.27
C HIS A 632 37.80 78.52 80.71
N PHE A 633 38.91 78.28 80.00
CA PHE A 633 39.23 78.47 78.54
C PHE A 633 38.57 77.42 77.56
N PRO A 634 38.75 77.41 76.18
CA PRO A 634 39.87 77.97 75.36
C PRO A 634 39.63 78.50 73.91
N SER A 635 40.68 79.14 73.38
CA SER A 635 41.09 79.32 71.95
C SER A 635 42.56 79.85 71.94
N PRO A 636 43.34 80.00 70.82
CA PRO A 636 43.05 79.75 69.39
C PRO A 636 44.25 79.09 68.61
N GLU A 637 44.32 79.36 67.30
CA GLU A 637 45.53 79.52 66.44
C GLU A 637 46.06 78.38 65.52
N ASN A 638 46.96 78.79 64.59
CA ASN A 638 47.29 78.13 63.32
C ASN A 638 48.68 77.47 63.30
N SER A 639 48.93 76.51 62.39
CA SER A 639 49.95 76.61 61.32
C SER A 639 50.16 75.27 60.58
N VAL A 640 51.16 75.21 59.68
CA VAL A 640 51.35 74.21 58.62
C VAL A 640 52.75 73.60 58.73
N VAL A 641 52.93 72.32 58.38
CA VAL A 641 54.02 71.78 57.51
C VAL A 641 53.99 70.24 57.42
N GLU A 642 54.52 69.75 56.30
CA GLU A 642 54.53 68.39 55.76
C GLU A 642 55.32 67.34 56.58
N GLN A 643 55.00 66.07 56.34
CA GLN A 643 56.03 65.06 55.99
C GLN A 643 55.45 64.03 55.01
N ASN A 644 56.31 63.48 54.13
CA ASN A 644 55.94 62.56 53.05
C ASN A 644 56.50 61.15 53.29
N GLY A 645 55.82 60.13 52.76
CA GLY A 645 56.32 58.74 52.62
C GLY A 645 55.43 57.67 53.28
N GLU A 646 55.28 56.47 52.71
CA GLU A 646 55.65 56.03 51.36
C GLU A 646 54.80 54.82 50.89
N VAL A 647 54.32 54.88 49.64
CA VAL A 647 53.99 53.80 48.69
C VAL A 647 53.41 52.45 49.17
N ALA A 648 52.21 52.15 48.67
CA ALA A 648 51.82 50.81 48.19
C ALA A 648 51.13 50.95 46.82
N PRO A 649 51.69 50.46 45.69
CA PRO A 649 51.22 50.83 44.35
C PRO A 649 50.47 49.69 43.62
N ALA A 650 50.14 48.61 44.31
CA ALA A 650 49.64 47.37 43.70
C ALA A 650 48.23 47.53 43.09
N ASP A 651 47.27 48.03 43.88
CA ASP A 651 45.84 47.89 43.55
C ASP A 651 45.36 48.87 42.48
N VAL A 652 46.00 50.04 42.37
CA VAL A 652 45.70 51.04 41.33
C VAL A 652 46.19 50.57 39.95
N ILE A 653 47.34 49.89 39.89
CA ILE A 653 47.85 49.32 38.64
C ILE A 653 46.98 48.14 38.20
N GLN A 654 46.54 47.30 39.15
CA GLN A 654 45.66 46.17 38.85
C GLN A 654 44.31 46.64 38.28
N LEU A 655 43.64 47.61 38.91
CA LEU A 655 42.36 48.15 38.42
C LEU A 655 42.46 48.92 37.08
N GLN A 656 43.62 49.48 36.76
CA GLN A 656 43.88 50.06 35.42
C GLN A 656 44.21 48.99 34.36
N LYS A 657 44.88 47.90 34.76
CA LYS A 657 45.19 46.77 33.88
C LYS A 657 43.91 46.00 33.52
N ASP A 658 43.07 45.72 34.50
CA ASP A 658 41.82 44.97 34.32
C ASP A 658 40.80 45.77 33.49
N ASN A 659 40.77 47.11 33.63
CA ASN A 659 40.02 47.97 32.70
C ASN A 659 40.52 47.82 31.26
N ARG A 660 41.84 47.90 31.02
CA ARG A 660 42.41 47.70 29.66
C ARG A 660 42.16 46.30 29.11
N GLU A 661 42.20 45.28 29.96
CA GLU A 661 41.98 43.89 29.55
C GLU A 661 40.48 43.64 29.23
N LEU A 662 39.55 44.30 29.95
CA LEU A 662 38.13 44.32 29.62
C LEU A 662 37.83 45.16 28.36
N GLU A 663 38.44 46.34 28.18
CA GLU A 663 38.36 47.13 26.94
C GLU A 663 38.89 46.33 25.75
N GLN A 664 40.00 45.60 25.92
CA GLN A 664 40.56 44.73 24.88
C GLN A 664 39.65 43.53 24.60
N GLN A 665 39.06 42.88 25.61
CA GLN A 665 38.05 41.83 25.39
C GLN A 665 36.79 42.37 24.69
N ILE A 666 36.38 43.61 24.97
CA ILE A 666 35.28 44.28 24.26
C ILE A 666 35.69 44.57 22.81
N ALA A 667 36.91 45.03 22.56
CA ALA A 667 37.44 45.24 21.21
C ALA A 667 37.54 43.92 20.41
N GLU A 668 38.01 42.83 21.03
CA GLU A 668 38.13 41.51 20.43
C GLU A 668 36.76 40.85 20.19
N LYS A 669 35.80 40.96 21.13
CA LYS A 669 34.43 40.51 20.89
C LYS A 669 33.72 41.36 19.83
N ASN A 670 33.97 42.67 19.75
CA ASN A 670 33.50 43.49 18.62
C ASN A 670 34.16 43.10 17.28
N LYS A 671 35.43 42.69 17.29
CA LYS A 671 36.13 42.14 16.12
C LYS A 671 35.53 40.78 15.70
N MET A 672 35.17 39.93 16.66
CA MET A 672 34.48 38.66 16.40
C MET A 672 33.03 38.86 15.92
N ILE A 673 32.30 39.85 16.45
CA ILE A 673 30.99 40.25 15.96
C ILE A 673 31.10 40.75 14.51
N LYS A 674 32.12 41.57 14.18
CA LYS A 674 32.40 41.96 12.79
C LYS A 674 32.75 40.77 11.90
N GLN A 675 33.52 39.79 12.38
CA GLN A 675 33.80 38.54 11.63
C GLN A 675 32.55 37.67 11.44
N LEU A 676 31.64 37.60 12.41
CA LEU A 676 30.37 36.89 12.30
C LEU A 676 29.39 37.62 11.38
N GLN A 677 29.33 38.96 11.44
CA GLN A 677 28.58 39.79 10.50
C GLN A 677 29.14 39.68 9.08
N GLN A 678 30.46 39.59 8.92
CA GLN A 678 31.09 39.34 7.63
C GLN A 678 30.80 37.93 7.13
N ARG A 679 30.89 36.88 7.96
CA ARG A 679 30.45 35.52 7.59
C ARG A 679 28.96 35.47 7.23
N MET A 680 28.11 36.24 7.90
CA MET A 680 26.69 36.38 7.55
C MET A 680 26.47 37.13 6.23
N ALA A 681 27.31 38.12 5.90
CA ALA A 681 27.28 38.83 4.62
C ALA A 681 27.84 37.98 3.47
N GLU A 682 28.85 37.14 3.74
CA GLU A 682 29.41 36.17 2.82
C GLU A 682 28.43 35.01 2.57
N LEU A 683 27.83 34.45 3.62
CA LEU A 683 26.70 33.50 3.50
C LEU A 683 25.54 34.11 2.73
N LYS A 684 25.14 35.35 3.00
CA LYS A 684 24.11 36.05 2.19
C LYS A 684 24.55 36.24 0.74
N LYS A 685 25.83 36.50 0.44
CA LYS A 685 26.36 36.55 -0.92
C LYS A 685 26.36 35.18 -1.61
N THR A 686 26.64 34.09 -0.89
CA THR A 686 26.57 32.72 -1.43
C THR A 686 25.11 32.34 -1.70
N LEU A 687 24.19 32.53 -0.74
CA LEU A 687 22.76 32.31 -0.93
C LEU A 687 22.17 33.20 -2.05
N GLN A 688 22.60 34.46 -2.18
CA GLN A 688 22.18 35.30 -3.31
C GLN A 688 22.81 34.89 -4.64
N LYS A 689 23.98 34.24 -4.65
CA LYS A 689 24.60 33.67 -5.86
C LYS A 689 23.98 32.33 -6.28
N GLU A 690 23.48 31.53 -5.35
CA GLU A 690 22.70 30.33 -5.67
C GLU A 690 21.26 30.67 -6.08
N LEU A 691 20.74 31.83 -5.63
CA LEU A 691 19.42 32.35 -6.02
C LEU A 691 19.46 33.34 -7.22
N LYS A 692 20.62 33.60 -7.85
CA LYS A 692 20.74 34.36 -9.11
C LYS A 692 21.73 33.65 -10.06
N ILE A 693 21.23 33.30 -11.25
CA ILE A 693 21.92 32.55 -12.33
C ILE A 693 21.91 31.03 -12.04
N ARG A 694 21.40 30.16 -12.94
CA ARG A 694 20.90 30.40 -14.31
C ARG A 694 19.58 31.19 -14.37
N PRO A 695 19.55 32.24 -15.21
CA PRO A 695 18.73 32.15 -16.42
C PRO A 695 19.55 32.41 -17.70
N ASP A 696 19.18 31.70 -18.77
CA ASP A 696 19.38 31.99 -20.20
C ASP A 696 18.82 30.77 -20.96
N SER A 697 18.08 30.87 -22.05
CA SER A 697 17.35 32.01 -22.67
C SER A 697 16.28 31.39 -23.62
N GLU A 698 15.41 32.07 -24.37
CA GLU A 698 15.30 33.49 -24.79
C GLU A 698 13.87 34.04 -24.48
N VAL A 699 13.56 35.28 -24.90
CA VAL A 699 12.23 35.93 -24.85
C VAL A 699 12.02 36.78 -26.11
N LEU A 700 10.75 36.94 -26.55
CA LEU A 700 10.16 37.83 -27.59
C LEU A 700 9.51 37.03 -28.75
N GLU A 701 8.35 37.41 -29.33
CA GLU A 701 7.23 38.28 -28.90
C GLU A 701 6.00 38.06 -29.85
N LEU A 702 4.92 38.84 -29.66
CA LEU A 702 3.87 39.21 -30.64
C LEU A 702 2.83 38.16 -31.12
N ARG A 703 1.68 38.24 -30.45
CA ARG A 703 0.31 38.45 -31.00
C ARG A 703 0.16 38.70 -32.53
N ALA A 704 -0.89 38.07 -33.10
CA ALA A 704 -1.74 38.49 -34.23
C ALA A 704 -1.62 37.78 -35.61
N ASN A 705 -2.70 37.06 -35.94
CA ASN A 705 -3.45 37.02 -37.21
C ASN A 705 -2.79 36.63 -38.56
N SER A 706 -3.34 35.54 -39.11
CA SER A 706 -3.80 35.40 -40.51
C SER A 706 -2.78 35.39 -41.67
N GLU A 707 -2.54 34.19 -42.22
CA GLU A 707 -2.76 33.93 -43.65
C GLU A 707 -2.99 32.42 -43.92
N VAL A 708 -3.58 32.08 -45.07
CA VAL A 708 -3.92 30.69 -45.48
C VAL A 708 -3.45 30.50 -46.92
N PRO A 709 -2.89 29.33 -47.29
CA PRO A 709 -3.68 28.44 -48.15
C PRO A 709 -3.48 26.92 -47.90
N ASN A 710 -4.57 26.16 -48.10
CA ASN A 710 -4.70 24.89 -48.83
C ASN A 710 -3.57 23.81 -48.75
N ALA A 711 -3.85 22.50 -48.57
CA ALA A 711 -5.14 21.78 -48.50
C ALA A 711 -5.01 20.35 -47.94
N SER A 712 -6.14 19.77 -47.52
CA SER A 712 -6.39 18.33 -47.24
C SER A 712 -5.60 17.68 -46.06
N VAL A 713 -6.11 16.70 -45.30
CA VAL A 713 -7.27 15.79 -45.47
C VAL A 713 -8.16 15.75 -44.21
N THR A 714 -9.43 15.41 -44.39
CA THR A 714 -10.51 15.34 -43.38
C THR A 714 -10.39 14.17 -42.37
N VAL A 715 -10.66 14.45 -41.08
CA VAL A 715 -11.46 13.58 -40.18
C VAL A 715 -12.34 14.49 -39.31
N THR A 716 -13.60 14.11 -39.05
CA THR A 716 -14.59 14.93 -38.32
C THR A 716 -14.81 14.48 -36.87
N ASN A 717 -15.18 15.42 -36.00
CA ASN A 717 -15.69 15.17 -34.64
C ASN A 717 -16.86 14.17 -34.66
N ASN A 718 -16.90 13.27 -33.67
CA ASN A 718 -18.04 12.38 -33.38
C ASN A 718 -18.01 11.93 -31.90
N SER A 719 -18.24 12.86 -30.95
CA SER A 719 -18.31 12.58 -29.51
C SER A 719 -19.73 12.40 -28.96
N ASP A 720 -20.75 12.94 -29.65
CA ASP A 720 -22.08 13.18 -29.06
C ASP A 720 -23.08 12.02 -29.29
N LEU A 721 -22.58 10.80 -29.50
CA LEU A 721 -23.38 9.58 -29.72
C LEU A 721 -23.13 8.48 -28.68
N ASN A 722 -22.64 8.83 -27.48
CA ASN A 722 -22.37 7.85 -26.42
C ASN A 722 -23.34 7.92 -25.22
N ASP A 723 -23.94 9.07 -24.91
CA ASP A 723 -24.92 9.22 -23.82
C ASP A 723 -26.12 8.26 -23.95
N SER A 724 -26.58 8.04 -25.19
CA SER A 724 -27.68 7.10 -25.49
C SER A 724 -27.34 5.62 -25.21
N ARG A 725 -26.06 5.28 -24.99
CA ARG A 725 -25.61 3.91 -24.70
C ARG A 725 -25.54 3.61 -23.21
N GLU A 726 -25.24 4.58 -22.37
CA GLU A 726 -25.07 4.34 -20.92
C GLU A 726 -26.41 4.13 -20.22
N ILE A 727 -27.43 4.93 -20.56
CA ILE A 727 -28.85 4.69 -20.17
C ILE A 727 -29.31 3.29 -20.58
N ASN A 728 -28.82 2.80 -21.72
CA ASN A 728 -29.21 1.51 -22.27
C ASN A 728 -28.68 0.33 -21.44
N PHE A 729 -27.52 0.42 -20.79
CA PHE A 729 -26.97 -0.73 -20.03
C PHE A 729 -27.79 -1.11 -18.78
N GLU A 730 -28.25 -0.14 -17.99
CA GLU A 730 -29.07 -0.44 -16.80
C GLU A 730 -30.49 -0.89 -17.20
N TYR A 731 -31.03 -0.36 -18.30
CA TYR A 731 -32.30 -0.82 -18.88
C TYR A 731 -32.18 -2.24 -19.48
N LEU A 732 -31.14 -2.51 -20.26
CA LEU A 732 -30.80 -3.83 -20.81
C LEU A 732 -30.63 -4.86 -19.69
N LYS A 733 -29.89 -4.53 -18.64
CA LYS A 733 -29.74 -5.35 -17.42
C LYS A 733 -31.09 -5.67 -16.79
N HIS A 734 -31.99 -4.69 -16.66
CA HIS A 734 -33.36 -4.94 -16.19
C HIS A 734 -34.15 -5.84 -17.14
N VAL A 735 -34.11 -5.60 -18.46
CA VAL A 735 -34.87 -6.36 -19.46
C VAL A 735 -34.37 -7.80 -19.57
N VAL A 736 -33.05 -8.04 -19.58
CA VAL A 736 -32.44 -9.38 -19.58
C VAL A 736 -32.76 -10.12 -18.27
N LEU A 737 -32.61 -9.47 -17.12
CA LEU A 737 -32.90 -10.11 -15.82
C LEU A 737 -34.40 -10.42 -15.67
N LYS A 738 -35.28 -9.56 -16.22
CA LYS A 738 -36.72 -9.81 -16.31
C LYS A 738 -37.04 -10.96 -17.28
N PHE A 739 -36.46 -10.98 -18.48
CA PHE A 739 -36.59 -12.06 -19.47
C PHE A 739 -36.21 -13.43 -18.90
N MET A 740 -35.13 -13.48 -18.10
CA MET A 740 -34.66 -14.69 -17.43
C MET A 740 -35.48 -15.11 -16.19
N SER A 741 -36.36 -14.23 -15.68
CA SER A 741 -37.09 -14.44 -14.41
C SER A 741 -38.63 -14.42 -14.54
N CYS A 742 -39.17 -14.09 -15.71
CA CYS A 742 -40.60 -14.11 -15.98
C CYS A 742 -41.06 -15.47 -16.51
N ARG A 743 -42.38 -15.68 -16.61
CA ARG A 743 -42.95 -16.91 -17.20
C ARG A 743 -42.62 -17.00 -18.68
N GLU A 744 -42.55 -18.20 -19.24
CA GLU A 744 -42.19 -18.43 -20.64
C GLU A 744 -43.09 -17.63 -21.61
N SER A 745 -44.39 -17.54 -21.34
CA SER A 745 -45.33 -16.75 -22.16
C SER A 745 -45.07 -15.23 -22.12
N GLU A 746 -44.56 -14.72 -20.99
CA GLU A 746 -44.16 -13.32 -20.84
C GLU A 746 -42.80 -13.07 -21.50
N ALA A 747 -41.88 -14.03 -21.38
CA ALA A 747 -40.57 -13.99 -22.03
C ALA A 747 -40.70 -13.96 -23.57
N PHE A 748 -41.67 -14.66 -24.15
CA PHE A 748 -41.91 -14.64 -25.60
C PHE A 748 -42.20 -13.23 -26.14
N HIS A 749 -42.96 -12.42 -25.40
CA HIS A 749 -43.20 -11.01 -25.74
C HIS A 749 -41.95 -10.13 -25.54
N LEU A 750 -41.07 -10.48 -24.60
CA LEU A 750 -39.83 -9.78 -24.33
C LEU A 750 -38.70 -10.11 -25.34
N ILE A 751 -38.77 -11.21 -26.10
CA ILE A 751 -37.77 -11.58 -27.13
C ILE A 751 -37.45 -10.39 -28.06
N LYS A 752 -38.48 -9.69 -28.54
CA LYS A 752 -38.30 -8.57 -29.48
C LYS A 752 -37.66 -7.33 -28.83
N ALA A 753 -37.87 -7.12 -27.53
CA ALA A 753 -37.18 -6.08 -26.78
C ALA A 753 -35.71 -6.46 -26.59
N VAL A 754 -35.41 -7.69 -26.14
CA VAL A 754 -34.04 -8.19 -25.97
C VAL A 754 -33.26 -8.10 -27.29
N SER A 755 -33.88 -8.49 -28.40
CA SER A 755 -33.25 -8.48 -29.74
C SER A 755 -32.87 -7.09 -30.21
N VAL A 756 -33.72 -6.08 -29.97
CA VAL A 756 -33.42 -4.66 -30.29
C VAL A 756 -32.35 -4.08 -29.36
N LEU A 757 -32.34 -4.44 -28.07
CA LEU A 757 -31.36 -3.91 -27.11
C LEU A 757 -29.97 -4.55 -27.23
N LEU A 758 -29.89 -5.80 -27.69
CA LEU A 758 -28.64 -6.53 -27.94
C LEU A 758 -28.18 -6.54 -29.40
N ASN A 759 -28.99 -6.01 -30.33
CA ASN A 759 -28.75 -6.04 -31.78
C ASN A 759 -28.61 -7.47 -32.34
N PHE A 760 -29.51 -8.38 -31.93
CA PHE A 760 -29.56 -9.73 -32.49
C PHE A 760 -29.96 -9.73 -33.97
N SER A 761 -29.36 -10.66 -34.71
CA SER A 761 -29.81 -11.04 -36.06
C SER A 761 -31.20 -11.68 -36.03
N GLN A 762 -31.87 -11.75 -37.19
CA GLN A 762 -33.19 -12.37 -37.27
C GLN A 762 -33.12 -13.88 -36.96
N GLU A 763 -31.99 -14.50 -37.26
CA GLU A 763 -31.61 -15.88 -36.98
C GLU A 763 -31.48 -16.12 -35.46
N GLU A 764 -30.80 -15.22 -34.73
CA GLU A 764 -30.67 -15.28 -33.27
C GLU A 764 -32.00 -15.02 -32.56
N GLU A 765 -32.81 -14.06 -33.05
CA GLU A 765 -34.17 -13.83 -32.55
C GLU A 765 -35.05 -15.08 -32.73
N ASN A 766 -34.95 -15.75 -33.88
CA ASN A 766 -35.74 -16.96 -34.17
C ASN A 766 -35.26 -18.17 -33.37
N MET A 767 -33.94 -18.35 -33.19
CA MET A 767 -33.38 -19.39 -32.30
C MET A 767 -33.92 -19.27 -30.87
N LEU A 768 -34.09 -18.04 -30.36
CA LEU A 768 -34.70 -17.81 -29.04
C LEU A 768 -36.19 -18.14 -29.01
N LYS A 769 -36.95 -17.83 -30.07
CA LYS A 769 -38.37 -18.25 -30.19
C LYS A 769 -38.50 -19.77 -30.20
N GLU A 770 -37.77 -20.46 -31.09
CA GLU A 770 -37.78 -21.94 -31.17
C GLU A 770 -37.41 -22.59 -29.83
N THR A 771 -36.42 -22.03 -29.12
CA THR A 771 -36.00 -22.54 -27.80
C THR A 771 -37.07 -22.34 -26.73
N LEU A 772 -37.86 -21.26 -26.80
CA LEU A 772 -38.92 -20.96 -25.85
C LEU A 772 -40.22 -21.71 -26.17
N GLU A 773 -40.58 -21.83 -27.44
CA GLU A 773 -41.69 -22.65 -27.94
C GLU A 773 -41.45 -24.14 -27.62
N TYR A 774 -40.21 -24.63 -27.75
CA TYR A 774 -39.82 -25.96 -27.27
C TYR A 774 -40.07 -26.12 -25.76
N LYS A 775 -39.71 -25.13 -24.93
CA LYS A 775 -40.00 -25.17 -23.48
C LYS A 775 -41.50 -25.15 -23.15
N MET A 776 -42.34 -24.55 -23.99
CA MET A 776 -43.80 -24.57 -23.84
C MET A 776 -44.45 -25.88 -24.34
N SER A 777 -43.76 -26.63 -25.21
CA SER A 777 -44.33 -27.77 -25.92
C SER A 777 -43.96 -29.12 -25.30
N TRP A 778 -44.96 -29.83 -24.80
CA TRP A 778 -44.79 -31.17 -24.19
C TRP A 778 -44.23 -32.23 -25.16
N PHE A 779 -44.35 -32.01 -26.48
CA PHE A 779 -43.96 -32.98 -27.52
C PHE A 779 -42.93 -32.43 -28.52
N GLY A 780 -42.28 -31.30 -28.20
CA GLY A 780 -41.23 -30.73 -29.06
C GLY A 780 -39.92 -31.51 -29.02
N SER A 781 -39.15 -31.44 -30.11
CA SER A 781 -37.73 -31.79 -30.12
C SER A 781 -36.90 -30.55 -29.76
N LYS A 782 -35.84 -30.70 -28.95
CA LYS A 782 -34.94 -29.57 -28.62
C LYS A 782 -34.31 -29.02 -29.90
N PRO A 783 -34.41 -27.69 -30.19
CA PRO A 783 -33.87 -27.13 -31.42
C PRO A 783 -32.34 -27.27 -31.49
N SER A 784 -31.84 -27.57 -32.70
CA SER A 784 -30.41 -27.71 -32.99
C SER A 784 -29.74 -26.33 -33.01
N PRO A 785 -28.60 -26.11 -32.34
CA PRO A 785 -27.90 -24.82 -32.36
C PRO A 785 -27.26 -24.54 -33.73
N LYS A 786 -28.03 -23.92 -34.64
CA LYS A 786 -27.60 -23.52 -36.00
C LYS A 786 -27.02 -22.10 -35.98
N GLY A 787 -25.91 -21.91 -35.28
CA GLY A 787 -25.22 -20.63 -35.24
C GLY A 787 -23.86 -20.72 -34.57
N SER A 788 -22.81 -20.24 -35.24
CA SER A 788 -21.53 -19.99 -34.58
C SER A 788 -21.62 -18.65 -33.87
N ILE A 789 -21.60 -18.65 -32.54
CA ILE A 789 -21.40 -17.42 -31.74
C ILE A 789 -19.97 -16.98 -31.98
N ARG A 790 -19.76 -16.16 -33.03
CA ARG A 790 -18.44 -15.72 -33.48
C ARG A 790 -17.94 -14.63 -32.54
N PRO A 791 -16.88 -14.85 -31.74
CA PRO A 791 -16.40 -13.86 -30.79
C PRO A 791 -15.82 -12.66 -31.54
N SER A 792 -16.60 -11.60 -31.62
CA SER A 792 -16.22 -10.39 -32.34
C SER A 792 -15.40 -9.48 -31.44
N ILE A 793 -14.19 -9.15 -31.91
CA ILE A 793 -13.28 -8.13 -31.36
C ILE A 793 -12.65 -8.49 -30.00
N SER A 794 -11.60 -9.30 -30.05
CA SER A 794 -10.36 -8.99 -29.32
C SER A 794 -9.16 -9.36 -30.20
N SER A 795 -8.09 -8.56 -30.15
CA SER A 795 -6.93 -8.70 -31.04
C SER A 795 -6.14 -10.00 -30.76
N PRO A 796 -5.32 -10.49 -31.73
CA PRO A 796 -4.56 -11.72 -31.56
C PRO A 796 -3.68 -11.68 -30.30
N ARG A 797 -3.78 -12.72 -29.47
CA ARG A 797 -2.91 -12.92 -28.31
C ARG A 797 -1.49 -13.16 -28.81
N THR A 798 -0.64 -12.14 -28.69
CA THR A 798 0.82 -12.31 -28.82
C THR A 798 1.29 -13.36 -27.82
N LEU A 799 2.16 -14.27 -28.27
CA LEU A 799 2.95 -15.07 -27.33
C LEU A 799 3.82 -14.10 -26.51
N TRP A 800 3.86 -14.36 -25.22
CA TRP A 800 4.88 -13.87 -24.30
C TRP A 800 5.52 -15.09 -23.63
N PRO A 801 6.81 -15.01 -23.24
CA PRO A 801 7.45 -16.03 -22.41
C PRO A 801 6.82 -16.10 -21.01
#